data_AF-A0A8H7NYN8-F1
#
_entry.id   AF-A0A8H7NYN8-F1
#
_cell.length_a   1.000
_cell.length_b   1.000
_cell.length_c   1.000
_cell.angle_alpha   90.00
_cell.angle_beta   90.00
_cell.angle_gamma   90.00
#
_symmetry.space_group_name_H-M   'P 1'
#
loop_
_entity.id
_entity.type
_entity.pdbx_description
1 polymer ?
#
loop_
_entity_poly.entity_id
_entity_poly.type
_entity_poly.pdbx_seq_one_letter_code
_entity_poly.pdbx_strand_id
1 'polypeptide(L)'
;MPRVPSVSPATGNAVPPYFIHTIESSFVDNAGRTLLLRGVNLSGADKAPAGKPSYILDDFWESGESGEGSFIGRPLNLEDGSADVHLARLRGWGYNMLRYVVTWEALEHAGPGQLDDEFMDYTVQVLRKCKEYGFKVYMDPHQDIWSRFSGGSGAPYWTLPASGLNARHFTPTQAAIVHCEYPTASEPDPVNFPAMIWGTNYGRLASQTLFTLFFAGRVFAPKCVIDGQNIQDYLQSHYIAAFSALADRIRDAEDLLDECVIGWDSMNEPYEGFCGYDDLNTVPTKQTSTLKKGTFPTPAQSFRLGMGRAQTVDNWKFGSMGPSRDGSVTIDPRGLKVWADPESEPDGVHPRWGWRRDPGWQLGTCIWAQHGVWDVETGDVLVPDYFKTPPFVTNHSAHFIETYWLPHWQAFATRLRQSHPESIMFVAPPVFAQPPAIGEELLRGRCCYSAHYYDGLTLITRHWNWFNADALGLLRGKYSSTLPAVKIGESAIRKSLQEQLGILKDDAPILGPYPTIIGEIGIPYDMDGKRSYGYTDGGKYKGDYSSQQKALDASLNAADGPNALNYTIWNYCPDNSHQWGDGWNMEDLSLWSPEDLRPRSDYRMELGGASSTGLLKKDVIVTTRSATTSALSLSTLADAPEGSSDGTLTPSRDIVSFSRWENAYDFLTDGSRAAKAFCRPYPVAVVGAPKDIQFNLTKAEFKCTVLVRAEDSPRPQGVSVSADDGLATEIYIPLVHYASDSLVARFSDREQECDGAATMTPEGSLSKDSSPSVSRNASSAQLAIPSAPSGSASLSRLFDSASEQLSVKVSAGRWEVSGQILKWWYPIPAPGEPDCEYTIVVTRQGGAITAMEEAALARRGLWERWCGMLRECCCVLM
;
A
#
# COMPACT_ATOMS: atom_id res chain seq x y z
N MET A 1 15.86 31.59 9.77
CA MET A 1 15.34 30.39 9.10
C MET A 1 16.14 29.20 9.54
N PRO A 2 15.60 27.97 9.55
CA PRO A 2 16.43 26.86 9.10
C PRO A 2 17.11 27.42 7.86
N ARG A 3 18.43 27.56 7.85
CA ARG A 3 19.10 28.06 6.66
C ARG A 3 18.90 26.99 5.60
N VAL A 4 17.80 27.06 4.85
CA VAL A 4 17.51 26.15 3.76
C VAL A 4 18.67 26.30 2.79
N PRO A 5 19.49 25.26 2.62
CA PRO A 5 20.67 25.35 1.79
C PRO A 5 20.27 25.71 0.37
N SER A 6 20.95 26.69 -0.23
CA SER A 6 20.80 26.98 -1.66
C SER A 6 21.51 25.93 -2.53
N VAL A 7 22.30 25.05 -1.92
CA VAL A 7 23.03 23.96 -2.55
C VAL A 7 22.71 22.64 -1.84
N SER A 8 22.61 21.56 -2.61
CA SER A 8 22.34 20.24 -2.06
C SER A 8 23.52 19.75 -1.20
N PRO A 9 23.25 19.15 -0.02
CA PRO A 9 24.27 18.47 0.77
C PRO A 9 24.82 17.19 0.08
N ALA A 10 24.07 16.61 -0.87
CA ALA A 10 24.47 15.37 -1.53
C ALA A 10 25.35 15.57 -2.76
N THR A 11 25.12 16.63 -3.54
CA THR A 11 25.84 16.91 -4.79
C THR A 11 26.66 18.20 -4.78
N GLY A 12 26.37 19.13 -3.87
CA GLY A 12 26.95 20.47 -3.87
C GLY A 12 26.39 21.39 -4.97
N ASN A 13 25.46 20.92 -5.79
CA ASN A 13 24.83 21.71 -6.86
C ASN A 13 23.72 22.60 -6.31
N ALA A 14 23.34 23.64 -7.05
CA ALA A 14 22.17 24.46 -6.71
C ALA A 14 20.89 23.60 -6.72
N VAL A 15 20.03 23.77 -5.71
CA VAL A 15 18.79 23.01 -5.60
C VAL A 15 17.72 23.53 -6.58
N PRO A 16 16.98 22.65 -7.29
CA PRO A 16 15.88 23.08 -8.15
C PRO A 16 14.67 23.57 -7.33
N PRO A 17 13.73 24.34 -7.92
CA PRO A 17 12.59 24.94 -7.18
C PRO A 17 11.67 23.95 -6.45
N TYR A 18 11.58 22.71 -6.95
CA TYR A 18 10.74 21.63 -6.40
C TYR A 18 11.46 20.75 -5.37
N PHE A 19 12.72 21.05 -5.03
CA PHE A 19 13.52 20.28 -4.10
C PHE A 19 12.90 20.24 -2.69
N ILE A 20 12.85 19.06 -2.10
CA ILE A 20 12.40 18.83 -0.72
C ILE A 20 13.63 18.56 0.14
N HIS A 21 13.91 19.41 1.11
CA HIS A 21 14.97 19.23 2.10
C HIS A 21 14.51 18.30 3.23
N THR A 22 15.46 17.60 3.86
CA THR A 22 15.22 16.75 5.04
C THR A 22 16.04 17.30 6.20
N ILE A 23 15.52 18.33 6.88
CA ILE A 23 16.23 19.09 7.92
C ILE A 23 15.29 19.37 9.09
N GLU A 24 15.85 19.57 10.29
CA GLU A 24 15.09 19.88 11.52
C GLU A 24 13.93 18.89 11.75
N SER A 25 14.20 17.60 11.53
CA SER A 25 13.23 16.51 11.66
C SER A 25 11.98 16.65 10.78
N SER A 26 12.09 17.37 9.67
CA SER A 26 10.98 17.73 8.79
C SER A 26 11.34 17.63 7.31
N PHE A 27 10.33 17.42 6.47
CA PHE A 27 10.43 17.74 5.05
C PHE A 27 10.22 19.24 4.89
N VAL A 28 11.07 19.92 4.12
CA VAL A 28 11.04 21.39 4.01
C VAL A 28 11.16 21.82 2.55
N ASP A 29 10.31 22.73 2.08
CA ASP A 29 10.44 23.30 0.73
C ASP A 29 11.52 24.40 0.65
N ASN A 30 11.84 24.86 -0.56
CA ASN A 30 12.82 25.93 -0.76
C ASN A 30 12.41 27.30 -0.19
N ALA A 31 11.14 27.52 0.12
CA ALA A 31 10.68 28.71 0.82
C ALA A 31 10.88 28.62 2.34
N GLY A 32 11.24 27.44 2.86
CA GLY A 32 11.40 27.16 4.28
C GLY A 32 10.13 26.70 4.97
N ARG A 33 9.09 26.29 4.24
CA ARG A 33 7.86 25.75 4.83
C ARG A 33 8.04 24.28 5.16
N THR A 34 7.56 23.86 6.33
CA THR A 34 7.46 22.45 6.71
C THR A 34 6.36 21.78 5.91
N LEU A 35 6.66 20.67 5.26
CA LEU A 35 5.74 19.88 4.45
C LEU A 35 5.27 18.66 5.23
N LEU A 36 3.96 18.40 5.18
CA LEU A 36 3.41 17.10 5.58
C LEU A 36 3.09 16.28 4.35
N LEU A 37 3.69 15.11 4.26
CA LEU A 37 3.51 14.14 3.19
C LEU A 37 2.53 13.06 3.68
N ARG A 38 1.33 13.04 3.08
CA ARG A 38 0.26 12.08 3.40
C ARG A 38 -0.20 11.39 2.15
N GLY A 39 -0.33 10.07 2.22
CA GLY A 39 -0.50 9.28 1.03
C GLY A 39 -1.06 7.88 1.26
N VAL A 40 -0.91 7.08 0.21
CA VAL A 40 -1.24 5.65 0.18
C VAL A 40 -0.07 4.86 -0.40
N ASN A 41 -0.02 3.58 -0.10
CA ASN A 41 0.74 2.60 -0.86
C ASN A 41 0.01 2.30 -2.17
N LEU A 42 0.74 2.35 -3.28
CA LEU A 42 0.23 2.16 -4.63
C LEU A 42 1.13 1.14 -5.36
N SER A 43 0.78 -0.14 -5.37
CA SER A 43 -0.41 -0.75 -4.75
C SER A 43 -0.17 -2.20 -4.30
N GLY A 44 -1.11 -2.77 -3.54
CA GLY A 44 -1.11 -4.21 -3.29
C GLY A 44 -1.27 -5.07 -4.56
N ALA A 45 -1.78 -4.49 -5.65
CA ALA A 45 -1.94 -5.19 -6.92
C ALA A 45 -0.60 -5.56 -7.59
N ASP A 46 0.49 -4.86 -7.23
CA ASP A 46 1.84 -5.08 -7.78
C ASP A 46 2.55 -6.30 -7.16
N LYS A 47 1.92 -6.95 -6.16
CA LYS A 47 2.43 -8.19 -5.53
C LYS A 47 2.44 -9.39 -6.49
N ALA A 48 1.73 -9.30 -7.62
CA ALA A 48 1.64 -10.37 -8.60
C ALA A 48 1.49 -9.86 -10.05
N PRO A 49 1.84 -10.67 -11.05
CA PRO A 49 1.57 -10.35 -12.45
C PRO A 49 0.08 -10.08 -12.70
N ALA A 50 -0.22 -9.31 -13.76
CA ALA A 50 -1.60 -9.03 -14.14
C ALA A 50 -2.39 -10.33 -14.39
N GLY A 51 -3.57 -10.44 -13.78
CA GLY A 51 -4.43 -11.63 -13.90
C GLY A 51 -3.91 -12.88 -13.18
N LYS A 52 -2.89 -12.79 -12.32
CA LYS A 52 -2.30 -13.91 -11.56
C LYS A 52 -2.44 -13.75 -10.03
N PRO A 53 -3.67 -13.58 -9.48
CA PRO A 53 -3.84 -13.44 -8.04
C PRO A 53 -3.48 -14.73 -7.29
N SER A 54 -3.17 -14.59 -6.00
CA SER A 54 -2.63 -15.67 -5.14
C SER A 54 -3.53 -16.89 -4.96
N TYR A 55 -4.84 -16.76 -5.20
CA TYR A 55 -5.83 -17.83 -4.99
C TYR A 55 -6.03 -18.72 -6.23
N ILE A 56 -5.44 -18.37 -7.37
CA ILE A 56 -5.55 -19.15 -8.61
C ILE A 56 -4.33 -20.07 -8.73
N LEU A 57 -4.57 -21.37 -8.84
CA LEU A 57 -3.51 -22.38 -9.03
C LEU A 57 -3.10 -22.53 -10.50
N ASP A 58 -4.06 -22.38 -11.41
CA ASP A 58 -3.82 -22.54 -12.84
C ASP A 58 -2.76 -21.55 -13.35
N ASP A 59 -1.70 -22.09 -13.96
CA ASP A 59 -0.54 -21.34 -14.46
C ASP A 59 0.23 -20.54 -13.38
N PHE A 60 -0.01 -20.84 -12.11
CA PHE A 60 0.70 -20.20 -11.01
C PHE A 60 2.19 -20.56 -11.06
N TRP A 61 2.49 -21.87 -11.05
CA TRP A 61 3.85 -22.40 -11.04
C TRP A 61 4.52 -22.30 -12.41
N GLU A 62 3.77 -22.63 -13.47
CA GLU A 62 4.27 -22.69 -14.84
C GLU A 62 4.79 -21.32 -15.28
N SER A 63 4.06 -20.23 -14.99
CA SER A 63 4.51 -18.85 -15.27
C SER A 63 5.81 -18.47 -14.56
N GLY A 64 6.06 -18.98 -13.35
CA GLY A 64 7.32 -18.77 -12.65
C GLY A 64 8.47 -19.58 -13.21
N GLU A 65 8.18 -20.84 -13.56
CA GLU A 65 9.16 -21.75 -14.13
C GLU A 65 9.59 -21.30 -15.53
N SER A 66 8.65 -20.83 -16.35
CA SER A 66 8.93 -20.30 -17.69
C SER A 66 9.50 -18.89 -17.64
N GLY A 67 9.12 -18.08 -16.65
CA GLY A 67 9.44 -16.66 -16.59
C GLY A 67 8.63 -15.84 -17.61
N GLU A 68 7.36 -16.17 -17.83
CA GLU A 68 6.48 -15.50 -18.81
C GLU A 68 5.37 -14.65 -18.15
N GLY A 69 5.62 -14.08 -16.97
CA GLY A 69 4.67 -13.22 -16.27
C GLY A 69 4.80 -11.75 -16.68
N SER A 70 3.69 -11.06 -16.98
CA SER A 70 3.71 -9.61 -17.26
C SER A 70 3.13 -8.80 -16.11
N PHE A 71 3.84 -7.75 -15.71
CA PHE A 71 3.41 -6.78 -14.71
C PHE A 71 2.88 -5.47 -15.34
N ILE A 72 2.88 -5.38 -16.67
CA ILE A 72 2.27 -4.25 -17.40
C ILE A 72 0.78 -4.18 -17.05
N GLY A 73 0.27 -2.95 -16.88
CA GLY A 73 -1.11 -2.72 -16.41
C GLY A 73 -1.21 -2.51 -14.89
N ARG A 74 -0.13 -2.71 -14.12
CA ARG A 74 -0.06 -2.51 -12.67
C ARG A 74 0.80 -1.30 -12.28
N PRO A 75 0.43 -0.50 -11.25
CA PRO A 75 -0.77 -0.58 -10.41
C PRO A 75 -2.04 -0.04 -11.09
N LEU A 76 -1.88 0.81 -12.10
CA LEU A 76 -2.97 1.53 -12.76
C LEU A 76 -2.98 1.17 -14.23
N ASN A 77 -4.15 0.97 -14.83
CA ASN A 77 -4.27 0.80 -16.28
C ASN A 77 -4.20 2.17 -16.98
N LEU A 78 -3.18 2.36 -17.82
CA LEU A 78 -2.99 3.60 -18.58
C LEU A 78 -3.82 3.68 -19.86
N GLU A 79 -4.34 2.55 -20.38
CA GLU A 79 -4.97 2.48 -21.70
C GLU A 79 -6.48 2.74 -21.68
N ASP A 80 -7.16 2.41 -20.57
CA ASP A 80 -8.62 2.48 -20.46
C ASP A 80 -9.15 3.81 -19.89
N GLY A 81 -8.25 4.71 -19.44
CA GLY A 81 -8.61 5.99 -18.81
C GLY A 81 -8.93 5.92 -17.31
N SER A 82 -8.90 4.73 -16.68
CA SER A 82 -9.13 4.57 -15.24
C SER A 82 -8.01 5.17 -14.39
N ALA A 83 -6.77 5.18 -14.86
CA ALA A 83 -5.64 5.80 -14.14
C ALA A 83 -5.92 7.26 -13.74
N ASP A 84 -6.44 8.06 -14.67
CA ASP A 84 -6.78 9.46 -14.43
C ASP A 84 -7.88 9.61 -13.36
N VAL A 85 -8.84 8.69 -13.33
CA VAL A 85 -9.93 8.65 -12.33
C VAL A 85 -9.39 8.30 -10.95
N HIS A 86 -8.53 7.28 -10.84
CA HIS A 86 -7.92 6.88 -9.58
C HIS A 86 -7.02 7.98 -8.99
N LEU A 87 -6.15 8.57 -9.80
CA LEU A 87 -5.25 9.63 -9.35
C LEU A 87 -5.99 10.92 -9.00
N ALA A 88 -7.02 11.29 -9.77
CA ALA A 88 -7.89 12.41 -9.41
C ALA A 88 -8.59 12.19 -8.06
N ARG A 89 -9.04 10.96 -7.78
CA ARG A 89 -9.68 10.61 -6.51
C ARG A 89 -8.71 10.73 -5.35
N LEU A 90 -7.50 10.16 -5.48
CA LEU A 90 -6.45 10.26 -4.45
C LEU A 90 -6.09 11.72 -4.16
N ARG A 91 -5.97 12.58 -5.20
CA ARG A 91 -5.76 14.02 -5.04
C ARG A 91 -6.94 14.72 -4.36
N GLY A 92 -8.16 14.40 -4.76
CA GLY A 92 -9.37 14.96 -4.15
C GLY A 92 -9.61 14.51 -2.71
N TRP A 93 -8.94 13.43 -2.25
CA TRP A 93 -8.84 13.06 -0.84
C TRP A 93 -7.71 13.78 -0.08
N GLY A 94 -6.95 14.63 -0.76
CA GLY A 94 -5.89 15.46 -0.19
C GLY A 94 -4.53 14.78 -0.12
N TYR A 95 -4.34 13.62 -0.74
CA TYR A 95 -3.06 12.95 -0.73
C TYR A 95 -2.05 13.63 -1.66
N ASN A 96 -0.81 13.71 -1.20
CA ASN A 96 0.31 14.31 -1.93
C ASN A 96 1.52 13.39 -2.06
N MET A 97 1.47 12.20 -1.47
CA MET A 97 2.53 11.19 -1.46
C MET A 97 1.99 9.84 -1.95
N LEU A 98 2.82 9.09 -2.65
CA LEU A 98 2.60 7.69 -2.98
C LEU A 98 3.85 6.89 -2.61
N ARG A 99 3.68 5.80 -1.87
CA ARG A 99 4.70 4.75 -1.76
C ARG A 99 4.47 3.77 -2.90
N TYR A 100 5.32 3.81 -3.92
CA TYR A 100 5.10 3.08 -5.16
C TYR A 100 5.74 1.69 -5.11
N VAL A 101 4.90 0.67 -5.11
CA VAL A 101 5.27 -0.74 -4.88
C VAL A 101 5.89 -1.32 -6.16
N VAL A 102 7.09 -1.89 -6.06
CA VAL A 102 7.73 -2.66 -7.13
C VAL A 102 8.36 -3.91 -6.55
N THR A 103 7.96 -5.08 -7.04
CA THR A 103 8.58 -6.35 -6.63
C THR A 103 9.82 -6.63 -7.48
N TRP A 104 10.79 -7.37 -6.92
CA TRP A 104 11.97 -7.81 -7.68
C TRP A 104 11.57 -8.70 -8.87
N GLU A 105 10.54 -9.54 -8.70
CA GLU A 105 9.96 -10.36 -9.76
C GLU A 105 9.53 -9.51 -10.95
N ALA A 106 8.87 -8.37 -10.72
CA ALA A 106 8.44 -7.50 -11.82
C ALA A 106 9.60 -7.00 -12.70
N LEU A 107 10.81 -6.93 -12.15
CA LEU A 107 12.01 -6.46 -12.86
C LEU A 107 12.82 -7.59 -13.49
N GLU A 108 12.82 -8.80 -12.93
CA GLU A 108 13.78 -9.87 -13.29
C GLU A 108 13.14 -11.27 -13.23
N HIS A 109 11.89 -11.41 -13.68
CA HIS A 109 11.14 -12.68 -13.63
C HIS A 109 11.68 -13.75 -14.59
N ALA A 110 12.22 -13.37 -15.75
CA ALA A 110 12.69 -14.32 -16.78
C ALA A 110 13.92 -15.13 -16.35
N GLY A 111 14.76 -14.56 -15.48
CA GLY A 111 15.98 -15.21 -15.00
C GLY A 111 17.04 -14.22 -14.53
N PRO A 112 18.13 -14.71 -13.91
CA PRO A 112 19.20 -13.85 -13.44
C PRO A 112 19.84 -13.07 -14.60
N GLY A 113 19.92 -11.76 -14.45
CA GLY A 113 20.42 -10.77 -15.40
C GLY A 113 19.46 -10.43 -16.53
N GLN A 114 18.25 -11.01 -16.57
CA GLN A 114 17.28 -10.81 -17.64
C GLN A 114 16.19 -9.86 -17.15
N LEU A 115 16.40 -8.57 -17.42
CA LEU A 115 15.51 -7.50 -16.97
C LEU A 115 14.32 -7.30 -17.92
N ASP A 116 13.18 -6.94 -17.36
CA ASP A 116 11.97 -6.56 -18.11
C ASP A 116 11.98 -5.05 -18.43
N ASP A 117 12.60 -4.70 -19.56
CA ASP A 117 12.64 -3.31 -20.05
C ASP A 117 11.24 -2.76 -20.36
N GLU A 118 10.30 -3.58 -20.83
CA GLU A 118 8.96 -3.14 -21.18
C GLU A 118 8.16 -2.74 -19.92
N PHE A 119 8.30 -3.50 -18.84
CA PHE A 119 7.72 -3.13 -17.56
C PHE A 119 8.38 -1.87 -16.97
N MET A 120 9.70 -1.74 -17.04
CA MET A 120 10.36 -0.51 -16.57
C MET A 120 9.90 0.74 -17.34
N ASP A 121 9.67 0.61 -18.66
CA ASP A 121 9.08 1.65 -19.52
C ASP A 121 7.65 1.99 -19.10
N TYR A 122 6.88 0.97 -18.74
CA TYR A 122 5.54 1.14 -18.21
C TYR A 122 5.56 1.90 -16.87
N THR A 123 6.44 1.52 -15.94
CA THR A 123 6.62 2.22 -14.66
C THR A 123 6.93 3.71 -14.88
N VAL A 124 7.83 4.05 -15.81
CA VAL A 124 8.13 5.45 -16.15
C VAL A 124 6.87 6.21 -16.61
N GLN A 125 6.03 5.58 -17.42
CA GLN A 125 4.76 6.19 -17.87
C GLN A 125 3.78 6.39 -16.72
N VAL A 126 3.65 5.41 -15.81
CA VAL A 126 2.81 5.55 -14.62
C VAL A 126 3.35 6.67 -13.71
N LEU A 127 4.65 6.77 -13.51
CA LEU A 127 5.27 7.84 -12.70
C LEU A 127 5.07 9.22 -13.31
N ARG A 128 5.11 9.35 -14.65
CA ARG A 128 4.74 10.60 -15.35
C ARG A 128 3.28 10.94 -15.13
N LYS A 129 2.40 9.94 -15.18
CA LYS A 129 0.98 10.13 -14.86
C LYS A 129 0.78 10.55 -13.40
N CYS A 130 1.49 9.98 -12.43
CA CYS A 130 1.51 10.46 -11.05
C CYS A 130 2.02 11.91 -10.93
N LYS A 131 3.06 12.27 -11.69
CA LYS A 131 3.61 13.63 -11.76
C LYS A 131 2.57 14.64 -12.27
N GLU A 132 1.80 14.31 -13.31
CA GLU A 132 0.73 15.17 -13.85
C GLU A 132 -0.30 15.56 -12.78
N TYR A 133 -0.54 14.67 -11.81
CA TYR A 133 -1.44 14.90 -10.69
C TYR A 133 -0.76 15.54 -9.46
N GLY A 134 0.54 15.84 -9.54
CA GLY A 134 1.29 16.54 -8.51
C GLY A 134 1.65 15.69 -7.29
N PHE A 135 1.79 14.36 -7.47
CA PHE A 135 2.25 13.48 -6.41
C PHE A 135 3.77 13.52 -6.25
N LYS A 136 4.21 13.39 -5.00
CA LYS A 136 5.56 12.93 -4.65
C LYS A 136 5.52 11.42 -4.49
N VAL A 137 6.58 10.77 -4.94
CA VAL A 137 6.70 9.31 -4.97
C VAL A 137 8.02 8.93 -4.34
N TYR A 138 7.98 7.93 -3.46
CA TYR A 138 9.18 7.16 -3.16
C TYR A 138 8.96 5.71 -3.56
N MET A 139 10.01 5.13 -4.13
CA MET A 139 9.96 3.78 -4.67
C MET A 139 10.17 2.78 -3.54
N ASP A 140 9.38 1.72 -3.56
CA ASP A 140 9.36 0.67 -2.57
C ASP A 140 9.72 -0.68 -3.20
N PRO A 141 10.98 -1.13 -3.05
CA PRO A 141 11.39 -2.50 -3.32
C PRO A 141 10.66 -3.50 -2.42
N HIS A 142 9.48 -3.92 -2.86
CA HIS A 142 8.50 -4.60 -2.02
C HIS A 142 8.67 -6.12 -2.01
N GLN A 143 8.44 -6.70 -0.83
CA GLN A 143 8.34 -8.14 -0.61
C GLN A 143 7.51 -8.42 0.64
N ASP A 144 6.82 -9.55 0.64
CA ASP A 144 6.34 -10.22 1.86
C ASP A 144 6.82 -11.65 1.81
N ILE A 145 7.37 -12.23 2.87
CA ILE A 145 7.77 -13.66 2.87
C ILE A 145 8.53 -14.07 1.58
N TRP A 146 9.48 -13.25 1.15
CA TRP A 146 10.38 -13.50 0.02
C TRP A 146 9.73 -13.51 -1.37
N SER A 147 8.84 -14.44 -1.71
CA SER A 147 8.36 -14.68 -3.08
C SER A 147 6.91 -15.17 -3.10
N ARG A 148 6.17 -14.91 -4.19
CA ARG A 148 4.83 -15.49 -4.37
C ARG A 148 4.83 -17.01 -4.27
N PHE A 149 5.89 -17.62 -4.75
CA PHE A 149 6.12 -19.06 -4.74
C PHE A 149 6.49 -19.64 -3.37
N SER A 150 6.72 -18.80 -2.37
CA SER A 150 6.90 -19.18 -0.96
C SER A 150 5.74 -18.69 -0.07
N GLY A 151 4.57 -18.43 -0.66
CA GLY A 151 3.38 -17.92 0.05
C GLY A 151 3.44 -16.43 0.40
N GLY A 152 4.34 -15.71 -0.25
CA GLY A 152 4.69 -14.30 -0.06
C GLY A 152 4.51 -13.44 -1.31
N SER A 153 5.37 -12.47 -1.57
CA SER A 153 5.51 -11.70 -2.82
C SER A 153 6.93 -11.12 -2.83
N GLY A 154 7.46 -10.68 -3.98
CA GLY A 154 8.76 -10.01 -4.03
C GLY A 154 9.74 -10.63 -5.01
N ALA A 155 10.54 -11.59 -4.59
CA ALA A 155 11.61 -12.22 -5.35
C ALA A 155 11.10 -13.16 -6.47
N PRO A 156 11.78 -13.19 -7.63
CA PRO A 156 11.42 -14.04 -8.75
C PRO A 156 11.63 -15.53 -8.45
N TYR A 157 10.94 -16.39 -9.22
CA TYR A 157 10.96 -17.84 -9.05
C TYR A 157 12.39 -18.41 -9.04
N TRP A 158 13.26 -17.94 -9.95
CA TRP A 158 14.61 -18.49 -10.13
C TRP A 158 15.47 -18.41 -8.86
N THR A 159 15.15 -17.53 -7.90
CA THR A 159 15.84 -17.45 -6.61
C THR A 159 15.69 -18.71 -5.76
N LEU A 160 14.59 -19.46 -5.93
CA LEU A 160 14.30 -20.68 -5.20
C LEU A 160 15.20 -21.85 -5.63
N PRO A 161 15.25 -22.26 -6.92
CA PRO A 161 16.19 -23.28 -7.38
C PRO A 161 17.65 -22.81 -7.28
N ALA A 162 17.96 -21.53 -7.46
CA ALA A 162 19.31 -21.01 -7.18
C ALA A 162 19.74 -21.31 -5.73
N SER A 163 18.80 -21.17 -4.78
CA SER A 163 18.96 -21.53 -3.36
C SER A 163 18.87 -23.04 -3.05
N GLY A 164 18.77 -23.89 -4.08
CA GLY A 164 18.71 -25.35 -3.96
C GLY A 164 17.34 -25.88 -3.50
N LEU A 165 16.28 -25.08 -3.62
CA LEU A 165 14.92 -25.44 -3.20
C LEU A 165 14.07 -25.91 -4.39
N ASN A 166 13.24 -26.92 -4.15
CA ASN A 166 12.14 -27.34 -5.01
C ASN A 166 10.83 -26.78 -4.47
N ALA A 167 10.33 -25.71 -5.10
CA ALA A 167 9.16 -24.96 -4.65
C ALA A 167 7.87 -25.78 -4.71
N ARG A 168 7.73 -26.72 -5.66
CA ARG A 168 6.57 -27.64 -5.78
C ARG A 168 6.39 -28.52 -4.54
N HIS A 169 7.42 -28.66 -3.70
CA HIS A 169 7.37 -29.44 -2.47
C HIS A 169 7.14 -28.60 -1.21
N PHE A 170 6.88 -27.29 -1.31
CA PHE A 170 6.65 -26.44 -0.14
C PHE A 170 5.41 -26.82 0.67
N THR A 171 4.26 -27.01 0.02
CA THR A 171 3.02 -27.42 0.68
C THR A 171 3.14 -28.80 1.36
N PRO A 172 3.58 -29.89 0.69
CA PRO A 172 3.68 -31.20 1.34
C PRO A 172 4.71 -31.26 2.47
N THR A 173 5.80 -30.48 2.39
CA THR A 173 6.80 -30.38 3.47
C THR A 173 6.42 -29.33 4.53
N GLN A 174 5.35 -28.56 4.30
CA GLN A 174 5.02 -27.36 5.05
C GLN A 174 6.18 -26.36 5.21
N ALA A 175 7.11 -26.33 4.25
CA ALA A 175 8.16 -25.32 4.19
C ALA A 175 7.61 -23.92 3.91
N ALA A 176 6.43 -23.83 3.28
CA ALA A 176 5.59 -22.65 3.21
C ALA A 176 4.11 -23.06 3.10
N ILE A 177 3.22 -22.15 3.49
CA ILE A 177 1.79 -22.21 3.18
C ILE A 177 1.56 -21.33 1.95
N VAL A 178 1.06 -21.92 0.87
CA VAL A 178 0.76 -21.24 -0.40
C VAL A 178 -0.76 -21.15 -0.57
N HIS A 179 -1.30 -19.96 -0.88
CA HIS A 179 -2.73 -19.69 -0.86
C HIS A 179 -3.52 -20.56 -1.84
N CYS A 180 -3.12 -20.62 -3.12
CA CYS A 180 -3.77 -21.43 -4.15
C CYS A 180 -3.67 -22.95 -3.92
N GLU A 181 -2.78 -23.40 -3.03
CA GLU A 181 -2.63 -24.82 -2.67
C GLU A 181 -3.19 -25.14 -1.28
N TYR A 182 -3.77 -24.18 -0.57
CA TYR A 182 -4.27 -24.43 0.78
C TYR A 182 -5.62 -25.16 0.73
N PRO A 183 -5.91 -26.14 1.62
CA PRO A 183 -5.01 -26.68 2.66
C PRO A 183 -3.99 -27.68 2.12
N THR A 184 -4.25 -28.29 0.96
CA THR A 184 -3.32 -29.20 0.27
C THR A 184 -3.40 -29.00 -1.25
N ALA A 185 -2.28 -29.18 -1.95
CA ALA A 185 -2.21 -28.99 -3.41
C ALA A 185 -3.13 -29.93 -4.21
N SER A 186 -3.48 -31.11 -3.66
CA SER A 186 -4.37 -32.07 -4.31
C SER A 186 -5.87 -31.77 -4.12
N GLU A 187 -6.22 -31.05 -3.07
CA GLU A 187 -7.60 -30.69 -2.72
C GLU A 187 -7.61 -29.22 -2.25
N PRO A 188 -7.32 -28.26 -3.14
CA PRO A 188 -7.25 -26.85 -2.78
C PRO A 188 -8.65 -26.28 -2.50
N ASP A 189 -8.73 -25.45 -1.47
CA ASP A 189 -9.89 -24.68 -1.04
C ASP A 189 -9.42 -23.27 -0.59
N PRO A 190 -8.99 -22.42 -1.54
CA PRO A 190 -8.42 -21.11 -1.22
C PRO A 190 -9.44 -20.18 -0.55
N VAL A 191 -10.75 -20.40 -0.73
CA VAL A 191 -11.80 -19.60 -0.06
C VAL A 191 -11.71 -19.73 1.46
N ASN A 192 -11.29 -20.90 1.96
CA ASN A 192 -11.14 -21.16 3.40
C ASN A 192 -9.71 -20.94 3.91
N PHE A 193 -8.91 -20.14 3.20
CA PHE A 193 -7.59 -19.71 3.66
C PHE A 193 -7.69 -18.89 4.96
N PRO A 194 -7.11 -19.36 6.08
CA PRO A 194 -7.30 -18.68 7.35
C PRO A 194 -6.63 -17.30 7.37
N ALA A 195 -7.35 -16.29 7.85
CA ALA A 195 -6.86 -14.92 8.01
C ALA A 195 -5.44 -14.86 8.61
N MET A 196 -4.52 -14.10 8.01
CA MET A 196 -3.15 -13.90 8.49
C MET A 196 -2.31 -15.18 8.65
N ILE A 197 -2.76 -16.36 8.19
CA ILE A 197 -1.94 -17.58 8.31
C ILE A 197 -0.65 -17.49 7.50
N TRP A 198 -0.67 -16.74 6.39
CA TRP A 198 0.48 -16.50 5.54
C TRP A 198 1.64 -15.83 6.30
N GLY A 199 1.36 -14.97 7.28
CA GLY A 199 2.38 -14.33 8.13
C GLY A 199 3.17 -15.33 8.99
N THR A 200 2.65 -16.55 9.17
CA THR A 200 3.38 -17.64 9.85
C THR A 200 4.51 -18.22 9.00
N ASN A 201 4.54 -17.93 7.69
CA ASN A 201 5.60 -18.40 6.80
C ASN A 201 6.98 -17.83 7.18
N TYR A 202 7.07 -16.67 7.84
CA TYR A 202 8.34 -16.18 8.42
C TYR A 202 8.98 -17.21 9.39
N GLY A 203 8.16 -18.03 10.04
CA GLY A 203 8.61 -19.10 10.94
C GLY A 203 8.86 -20.46 10.26
N ARG A 204 8.78 -20.55 8.93
CA ARG A 204 8.90 -21.82 8.19
C ARG A 204 10.19 -21.90 7.40
N LEU A 205 10.54 -23.13 7.04
CA LEU A 205 11.85 -23.47 6.47
C LEU A 205 12.23 -22.63 5.26
N ALA A 206 11.29 -22.39 4.32
CA ALA A 206 11.61 -21.68 3.09
C ALA A 206 12.05 -20.24 3.40
N SER A 207 11.19 -19.45 4.06
CA SER A 207 11.49 -18.05 4.40
C SER A 207 12.74 -17.94 5.28
N GLN A 208 12.85 -18.74 6.35
CA GLN A 208 14.01 -18.70 7.24
C GLN A 208 15.32 -19.01 6.50
N THR A 209 15.30 -19.98 5.59
CA THR A 209 16.47 -20.32 4.79
C THR A 209 16.82 -19.21 3.81
N LEU A 210 15.84 -18.71 3.04
CA LEU A 210 16.05 -17.71 2.00
C LEU A 210 16.59 -16.39 2.56
N PHE A 211 16.02 -15.87 3.64
CA PHE A 211 16.53 -14.67 4.29
C PHE A 211 17.92 -14.86 4.92
N THR A 212 18.20 -16.05 5.48
CA THR A 212 19.54 -16.34 6.00
C THR A 212 20.58 -16.39 4.88
N LEU A 213 20.24 -16.99 3.73
CA LEU A 213 21.12 -17.02 2.56
C LEU A 213 21.34 -15.60 2.03
N PHE A 214 20.29 -14.79 1.93
CA PHE A 214 20.37 -13.43 1.42
C PHE A 214 21.19 -12.49 2.29
N PHE A 215 21.01 -12.51 3.62
CA PHE A 215 21.68 -11.55 4.51
C PHE A 215 23.00 -12.08 5.09
N ALA A 216 23.11 -13.39 5.32
CA ALA A 216 24.20 -13.98 6.09
C ALA A 216 24.76 -15.29 5.49
N GLY A 217 24.54 -15.54 4.20
CA GLY A 217 24.98 -16.74 3.49
C GLY A 217 26.50 -16.97 3.55
N ARG A 218 27.32 -15.92 3.53
CA ARG A 218 28.79 -16.06 3.66
C ARG A 218 29.22 -16.63 5.01
N VAL A 219 28.47 -16.33 6.07
CA VAL A 219 28.77 -16.76 7.44
C VAL A 219 28.22 -18.16 7.69
N PHE A 220 26.92 -18.35 7.42
CA PHE A 220 26.23 -19.57 7.83
C PHE A 220 26.14 -20.63 6.73
N ALA A 221 26.31 -20.27 5.47
CA ALA A 221 26.22 -21.17 4.33
C ALA A 221 27.42 -21.03 3.35
N PRO A 222 28.68 -21.09 3.82
CA PRO A 222 29.85 -20.85 2.97
C PRO A 222 30.01 -21.85 1.81
N LYS A 223 29.42 -23.05 1.90
CA LYS A 223 29.43 -24.02 0.79
C LYS A 223 28.43 -23.68 -0.31
N CYS A 224 27.47 -22.80 -0.05
CA CYS A 224 26.45 -22.43 -1.01
C CYS A 224 27.01 -21.45 -2.04
N VAL A 225 27.63 -21.98 -3.09
CA VAL A 225 28.29 -21.23 -4.16
C VAL A 225 27.70 -21.58 -5.52
N ILE A 226 27.36 -20.56 -6.30
CA ILE A 226 26.96 -20.63 -7.72
C ILE A 226 27.79 -19.62 -8.51
N ASP A 227 28.24 -20.00 -9.71
CA ASP A 227 29.11 -19.18 -10.58
C ASP A 227 30.37 -18.63 -9.88
N GLY A 228 30.92 -19.40 -8.94
CA GLY A 228 32.09 -19.01 -8.14
C GLY A 228 31.82 -17.94 -7.09
N GLN A 229 30.56 -17.57 -6.87
CA GLN A 229 30.12 -16.58 -5.90
C GLN A 229 29.26 -17.24 -4.80
N ASN A 230 29.40 -16.79 -3.55
CA ASN A 230 28.48 -17.22 -2.49
C ASN A 230 27.05 -16.76 -2.80
N ILE A 231 26.07 -17.59 -2.50
CA ILE A 231 24.65 -17.32 -2.77
C ILE A 231 24.16 -15.97 -2.21
N GLN A 232 24.73 -15.50 -1.08
CA GLN A 232 24.48 -14.17 -0.55
C GLN A 232 24.80 -13.09 -1.58
N ASP A 233 26.03 -13.08 -2.08
CA ASP A 233 26.51 -12.03 -2.96
C ASP A 233 25.85 -12.15 -4.34
N TYR A 234 25.51 -13.38 -4.78
CA TYR A 234 24.74 -13.62 -6.00
C TYR A 234 23.35 -12.98 -5.91
N LEU A 235 22.56 -13.34 -4.90
CA LEU A 235 21.20 -12.79 -4.76
C LEU A 235 21.21 -11.28 -4.51
N GLN A 236 22.10 -10.78 -3.64
CA GLN A 236 22.18 -9.34 -3.37
C GLN A 236 22.61 -8.54 -4.61
N SER A 237 23.57 -9.03 -5.40
CA SER A 237 24.04 -8.30 -6.59
C SER A 237 22.97 -8.23 -7.68
N HIS A 238 22.22 -9.31 -7.91
CA HIS A 238 21.09 -9.31 -8.84
C HIS A 238 19.95 -8.39 -8.38
N TYR A 239 19.56 -8.49 -7.11
CA TYR A 239 18.55 -7.59 -6.51
C TYR A 239 18.94 -6.11 -6.69
N ILE A 240 20.16 -5.74 -6.29
CA ILE A 240 20.65 -4.37 -6.41
C ILE A 240 20.72 -3.95 -7.88
N ALA A 241 21.17 -4.82 -8.78
CA ALA A 241 21.24 -4.53 -10.20
C ALA A 241 19.86 -4.26 -10.82
N ALA A 242 18.85 -5.07 -10.50
CA ALA A 242 17.49 -4.91 -11.00
C ALA A 242 16.87 -3.57 -10.59
N PHE A 243 16.88 -3.24 -9.30
CA PHE A 243 16.33 -1.96 -8.83
C PHE A 243 17.16 -0.76 -9.30
N SER A 244 18.47 -0.92 -9.46
CA SER A 244 19.31 0.15 -10.00
C SER A 244 19.12 0.36 -11.50
N ALA A 245 18.75 -0.66 -12.25
CA ALA A 245 18.37 -0.53 -13.65
C ALA A 245 17.06 0.24 -13.79
N LEU A 246 16.07 -0.01 -12.92
CA LEU A 246 14.87 0.83 -12.86
C LEU A 246 15.22 2.28 -12.50
N ALA A 247 16.13 2.49 -11.53
CA ALA A 247 16.59 3.83 -11.18
C ALA A 247 17.33 4.53 -12.34
N ASP A 248 18.13 3.80 -13.11
CA ASP A 248 18.75 4.28 -14.34
C ASP A 248 17.70 4.66 -15.39
N ARG A 249 16.68 3.82 -15.58
CA ARG A 249 15.57 4.09 -16.51
C ARG A 249 14.78 5.34 -16.13
N ILE A 250 14.53 5.55 -14.83
CA ILE A 250 13.86 6.74 -14.30
C ILE A 250 14.75 7.99 -14.45
N ARG A 251 16.06 7.89 -14.22
CA ARG A 251 17.01 8.97 -14.46
C ARG A 251 17.00 9.39 -15.93
N ASP A 252 17.08 8.42 -16.83
CA ASP A 252 17.18 8.64 -18.28
C ASP A 252 15.86 9.16 -18.88
N ALA A 253 14.76 9.14 -18.11
CA ALA A 253 13.53 9.84 -18.45
C ALA A 253 13.63 11.37 -18.33
N GLU A 254 14.65 11.88 -17.61
CA GLU A 254 15.02 13.29 -17.39
C GLU A 254 14.02 14.17 -16.62
N ASP A 255 12.74 13.81 -16.60
CA ASP A 255 11.67 14.65 -16.05
C ASP A 255 11.09 14.15 -14.71
N LEU A 256 11.60 13.08 -14.12
CA LEU A 256 10.99 12.46 -12.94
C LEU A 256 11.72 12.70 -11.62
N LEU A 257 13.06 12.66 -11.62
CA LEU A 257 13.86 12.71 -10.40
C LEU A 257 13.68 14.04 -9.65
N ASP A 258 13.62 13.94 -8.32
CA ASP A 258 13.51 15.01 -7.33
C ASP A 258 12.20 15.82 -7.36
N GLU A 259 11.49 15.82 -8.49
CA GLU A 259 10.18 16.42 -8.64
C GLU A 259 9.07 15.42 -8.33
N CYS A 260 9.01 14.29 -9.04
CA CYS A 260 8.03 13.24 -8.80
C CYS A 260 8.64 12.16 -7.90
N VAL A 261 9.73 11.53 -8.34
CA VAL A 261 10.44 10.50 -7.57
C VAL A 261 11.45 11.17 -6.65
N ILE A 262 11.16 11.23 -5.36
CA ILE A 262 11.98 11.96 -4.36
C ILE A 262 12.95 11.06 -3.59
N GLY A 263 12.80 9.74 -3.69
CA GLY A 263 13.66 8.82 -2.96
C GLY A 263 13.24 7.37 -3.06
N TRP A 264 13.92 6.52 -2.29
CA TRP A 264 13.83 5.08 -2.35
C TRP A 264 13.96 4.46 -0.97
N ASP A 265 13.22 3.38 -0.72
CA ASP A 265 13.55 2.39 0.30
C ASP A 265 14.57 1.38 -0.28
N SER A 266 15.22 0.62 0.61
CA SER A 266 16.12 -0.50 0.26
C SER A 266 15.41 -1.83 0.12
N MET A 267 14.41 -2.11 0.96
CA MET A 267 13.66 -3.38 1.00
C MET A 267 12.51 -3.25 2.00
N ASN A 268 11.30 -3.61 1.58
CA ASN A 268 10.15 -3.69 2.48
C ASN A 268 10.37 -4.74 3.58
N GLU A 269 10.09 -4.38 4.83
CA GLU A 269 10.02 -5.27 6.00
C GLU A 269 11.08 -6.40 6.02
N PRO A 270 12.38 -6.07 6.04
CA PRO A 270 13.44 -7.09 5.98
C PRO A 270 13.37 -8.02 7.20
N TYR A 271 13.65 -9.30 6.99
CA TYR A 271 13.56 -10.34 8.02
C TYR A 271 14.89 -11.05 8.27
N GLU A 272 15.14 -11.46 9.51
CA GLU A 272 16.44 -11.99 9.94
C GLU A 272 16.69 -13.46 9.55
N GLY A 273 15.65 -14.19 9.16
CA GLY A 273 15.73 -15.63 8.95
C GLY A 273 16.10 -16.37 10.24
N PHE A 274 17.10 -17.25 10.17
CA PHE A 274 17.63 -17.97 11.35
C PHE A 274 18.61 -17.12 12.17
N CYS A 275 19.05 -15.96 11.70
CA CYS A 275 20.08 -15.18 12.38
C CYS A 275 19.62 -14.79 13.80
N GLY A 276 20.42 -15.17 14.79
CA GLY A 276 20.15 -14.89 16.21
C GLY A 276 19.32 -15.96 16.94
N TYR A 277 19.04 -17.11 16.31
CA TYR A 277 18.38 -18.24 16.98
C TYR A 277 19.30 -18.88 18.02
N ASP A 278 18.83 -18.95 19.26
CA ASP A 278 19.59 -19.51 20.39
C ASP A 278 19.68 -21.05 20.37
N ASP A 279 18.59 -21.74 20.00
CA ASP A 279 18.49 -23.21 19.97
C ASP A 279 17.48 -23.67 18.92
N LEU A 280 17.95 -24.41 17.91
CA LEU A 280 17.19 -24.97 16.81
C LEU A 280 16.15 -26.04 17.21
N ASN A 281 16.26 -26.61 18.42
CA ASN A 281 15.27 -27.56 18.93
C ASN A 281 14.04 -26.88 19.52
N THR A 282 14.09 -25.55 19.71
CA THR A 282 13.03 -24.79 20.34
C THR A 282 12.49 -23.71 19.41
N VAL A 283 11.27 -23.27 19.68
CA VAL A 283 10.74 -22.06 19.06
C VAL A 283 11.24 -20.86 19.87
N PRO A 284 11.85 -19.84 19.24
CA PRO A 284 12.23 -18.62 19.95
C PRO A 284 11.07 -18.02 20.73
N THR A 285 11.33 -17.64 21.98
CA THR A 285 10.34 -16.98 22.86
C THR A 285 10.52 -15.45 22.87
N LYS A 286 11.71 -14.97 22.50
CA LYS A 286 12.08 -13.54 22.47
C LYS A 286 12.11 -12.93 21.07
N GLN A 287 12.27 -13.74 20.02
CA GLN A 287 12.17 -13.28 18.65
C GLN A 287 10.68 -13.21 18.31
N THR A 288 10.10 -12.06 18.62
CA THR A 288 8.66 -11.79 18.67
C THR A 288 8.04 -11.44 17.33
N SER A 289 8.81 -11.48 16.23
CA SER A 289 8.34 -11.17 14.87
C SER A 289 7.52 -12.30 14.24
N THR A 290 7.53 -13.53 14.80
CA THR A 290 6.80 -14.64 14.19
C THR A 290 5.42 -14.86 14.83
N LEU A 291 4.37 -14.55 14.08
CA LEU A 291 2.98 -14.85 14.42
C LEU A 291 2.79 -16.37 14.64
N LYS A 292 2.21 -16.77 15.77
CA LYS A 292 1.84 -18.17 16.05
C LYS A 292 0.37 -18.42 15.75
N LYS A 293 0.10 -19.15 14.66
CA LYS A 293 -1.24 -19.57 14.24
C LYS A 293 -1.12 -20.84 13.39
N GLY A 294 -2.05 -21.78 13.52
CA GLY A 294 -1.98 -23.07 12.83
C GLY A 294 -0.77 -23.90 13.26
N THR A 295 -0.25 -24.72 12.35
CA THR A 295 0.95 -25.54 12.60
C THR A 295 2.18 -24.67 12.78
N PHE A 296 3.00 -24.99 13.78
CA PHE A 296 4.18 -24.18 14.09
C PHE A 296 5.38 -25.10 14.43
N PRO A 297 6.13 -25.57 13.42
CA PRO A 297 7.29 -26.42 13.63
C PRO A 297 8.46 -25.68 14.29
N THR A 298 9.29 -26.38 15.06
CA THR A 298 10.64 -25.91 15.41
C THR A 298 11.55 -25.96 14.18
N PRO A 299 12.68 -25.22 14.15
CA PRO A 299 13.67 -25.34 13.08
C PRO A 299 14.11 -26.78 12.82
N ALA A 300 14.39 -27.55 13.89
CA ALA A 300 14.75 -28.96 13.78
C ALA A 300 13.63 -29.83 13.15
N GLN A 301 12.37 -29.60 13.52
CA GLN A 301 11.24 -30.28 12.89
C GLN A 301 11.12 -29.89 11.42
N SER A 302 11.27 -28.60 11.10
CA SER A 302 11.29 -28.10 9.73
C SER A 302 12.39 -28.73 8.89
N PHE A 303 13.60 -28.91 9.42
CA PHE A 303 14.69 -29.61 8.70
C PHE A 303 14.33 -31.05 8.33
N ARG A 304 13.73 -31.78 9.28
CA ARG A 304 13.28 -33.16 9.05
C ARG A 304 12.12 -33.23 8.05
N LEU A 305 11.15 -32.33 8.16
CA LEU A 305 10.06 -32.19 7.18
C LEU A 305 10.61 -31.89 5.78
N GLY A 306 11.57 -30.96 5.68
CA GLY A 306 12.24 -30.63 4.42
C GLY A 306 13.02 -31.80 3.81
N MET A 307 13.41 -32.80 4.60
CA MET A 307 14.02 -34.05 4.13
C MET A 307 13.00 -35.19 3.96
N GLY A 308 11.70 -34.88 3.96
CA GLY A 308 10.63 -35.83 3.66
C GLY A 308 10.19 -36.70 4.84
N ARG A 309 10.60 -36.38 6.06
CA ARG A 309 10.28 -37.16 7.27
C ARG A 309 9.07 -36.58 7.99
N ALA A 310 8.09 -37.43 8.32
CA ALA A 310 6.92 -37.00 9.06
C ALA A 310 7.29 -36.44 10.44
N GLN A 311 6.61 -35.36 10.87
CA GLN A 311 6.78 -34.75 12.19
C GLN A 311 5.43 -34.43 12.82
N THR A 312 5.31 -34.63 14.13
CA THR A 312 4.20 -34.12 14.94
C THR A 312 4.59 -32.77 15.52
N VAL A 313 3.91 -31.71 15.09
CA VAL A 313 4.22 -30.32 15.45
C VAL A 313 3.10 -29.73 16.31
N ASP A 314 3.43 -28.70 17.08
CA ASP A 314 2.43 -27.97 17.85
C ASP A 314 1.49 -27.20 16.91
N ASN A 315 0.22 -27.16 17.28
CA ASN A 315 -0.81 -26.38 16.59
C ASN A 315 -1.29 -25.25 17.49
N TRP A 316 -1.52 -24.07 16.92
CA TRP A 316 -1.83 -22.84 17.66
C TRP A 316 -3.11 -22.18 17.15
N LYS A 317 -3.91 -21.64 18.08
CA LYS A 317 -5.01 -20.72 17.77
C LYS A 317 -4.69 -19.34 18.29
N PHE A 318 -5.18 -18.32 17.58
CA PHE A 318 -5.05 -16.93 18.01
C PHE A 318 -6.43 -16.43 18.46
N GLY A 319 -6.52 -16.02 19.72
CA GLY A 319 -7.73 -15.44 20.30
C GLY A 319 -7.50 -14.01 20.81
N SER A 320 -8.51 -13.46 21.49
CA SER A 320 -8.46 -12.12 22.10
C SER A 320 -7.33 -11.92 23.14
N MET A 321 -6.88 -13.01 23.77
CA MET A 321 -5.77 -13.01 24.73
C MET A 321 -4.42 -13.37 24.10
N GLY A 322 -4.34 -13.43 22.76
CA GLY A 322 -3.14 -13.78 22.01
C GLY A 322 -3.08 -15.26 21.59
N PRO A 323 -1.89 -15.74 21.19
CA PRO A 323 -1.70 -17.11 20.72
C PRO A 323 -1.74 -18.13 21.87
N SER A 324 -2.41 -19.25 21.66
CA SER A 324 -2.45 -20.39 22.59
C SER A 324 -2.33 -21.72 21.85
N ARG A 325 -1.61 -22.68 22.43
CA ARG A 325 -1.48 -24.02 21.86
C ARG A 325 -2.83 -24.75 21.93
N ASP A 326 -3.23 -25.33 20.82
CA ASP A 326 -4.49 -26.06 20.62
C ASP A 326 -4.22 -27.44 20.02
N GLY A 327 -3.40 -28.22 20.73
CA GLY A 327 -3.04 -29.60 20.36
C GLY A 327 -1.77 -29.71 19.52
N SER A 328 -1.72 -30.75 18.69
CA SER A 328 -0.61 -31.07 17.79
C SER A 328 -1.15 -31.72 16.51
N VAL A 329 -0.43 -31.52 15.40
CA VAL A 329 -0.78 -32.07 14.08
C VAL A 329 0.41 -32.83 13.53
N THR A 330 0.17 -34.02 12.95
CA THR A 330 1.20 -34.75 12.22
C THR A 330 1.19 -34.32 10.76
N ILE A 331 2.35 -33.91 10.28
CA ILE A 331 2.62 -33.55 8.88
C ILE A 331 3.47 -34.66 8.30
N ASP A 332 3.06 -35.23 7.16
CA ASP A 332 3.80 -36.28 6.48
C ASP A 332 4.06 -35.90 5.01
N PRO A 333 5.29 -35.51 4.66
CA PRO A 333 5.66 -35.20 3.28
C PRO A 333 5.72 -36.45 2.38
N ARG A 334 5.58 -37.66 2.92
CA ARG A 334 5.64 -38.95 2.21
C ARG A 334 6.93 -39.12 1.39
N GLY A 335 8.05 -38.68 1.95
CA GLY A 335 9.37 -38.77 1.32
C GLY A 335 9.70 -37.63 0.34
N LEU A 336 8.74 -36.74 0.03
CA LEU A 336 9.03 -35.55 -0.78
C LEU A 336 9.95 -34.59 -0.03
N LYS A 337 10.99 -34.12 -0.71
CA LYS A 337 12.00 -33.23 -0.13
C LYS A 337 11.84 -31.82 -0.67
N VAL A 338 12.06 -30.81 0.18
CA VAL A 338 12.09 -29.42 -0.26
C VAL A 338 13.36 -29.08 -1.05
N TRP A 339 14.36 -29.95 -1.04
CA TRP A 339 15.65 -29.72 -1.69
C TRP A 339 15.60 -30.24 -3.11
N ALA A 340 16.04 -29.42 -4.07
CA ALA A 340 16.04 -29.74 -5.50
C ALA A 340 16.79 -31.05 -5.76
N ASP A 341 16.28 -31.88 -6.66
CA ASP A 341 16.90 -33.16 -7.00
C ASP A 341 18.19 -32.95 -7.81
N PRO A 342 19.24 -33.77 -7.63
CA PRO A 342 20.47 -33.65 -8.42
C PRO A 342 20.25 -33.70 -9.94
N GLU A 343 19.20 -34.38 -10.39
CA GLU A 343 18.84 -34.46 -11.81
C GLU A 343 18.31 -33.13 -12.38
N SER A 344 17.92 -32.18 -11.53
CA SER A 344 17.47 -30.85 -11.95
C SER A 344 18.61 -29.97 -12.49
N GLU A 345 19.86 -30.28 -12.14
CA GLU A 345 21.06 -29.57 -12.60
C GLU A 345 22.15 -30.57 -13.04
N PRO A 346 21.99 -31.23 -14.20
CA PRO A 346 22.98 -32.18 -14.70
C PRO A 346 24.36 -31.51 -14.85
N ASP A 347 25.41 -32.19 -14.42
CA ASP A 347 26.78 -31.67 -14.36
C ASP A 347 26.93 -30.33 -13.58
N GLY A 348 26.00 -30.09 -12.65
CA GLY A 348 25.94 -28.89 -11.82
C GLY A 348 25.57 -27.64 -12.61
N VAL A 349 24.90 -27.76 -13.76
CA VAL A 349 24.45 -26.61 -14.57
C VAL A 349 22.93 -26.60 -14.63
N HIS A 350 22.32 -25.46 -14.31
CA HIS A 350 20.88 -25.34 -14.43
C HIS A 350 20.45 -25.26 -15.89
N PRO A 351 19.57 -26.15 -16.39
CA PRO A 351 19.29 -26.29 -17.82
C PRO A 351 18.65 -25.05 -18.44
N ARG A 352 17.83 -24.31 -17.68
CA ARG A 352 17.18 -23.06 -18.12
C ARG A 352 18.08 -21.83 -18.01
N TRP A 353 18.56 -21.53 -16.80
CA TRP A 353 19.25 -20.27 -16.51
C TRP A 353 20.78 -20.34 -16.57
N GLY A 354 21.36 -21.53 -16.76
CA GLY A 354 22.76 -21.70 -17.11
C GLY A 354 23.80 -21.48 -16.01
N TRP A 355 23.40 -21.09 -14.79
CA TRP A 355 24.35 -21.00 -13.67
C TRP A 355 24.99 -22.34 -13.35
N ARG A 356 26.22 -22.29 -12.84
CA ARG A 356 26.99 -23.45 -12.41
C ARG A 356 27.08 -23.53 -10.90
N ARG A 357 26.58 -24.61 -10.32
CA ARG A 357 26.72 -24.92 -8.89
C ARG A 357 28.09 -25.49 -8.57
N ASP A 358 28.66 -25.04 -7.47
CA ASP A 358 29.91 -25.60 -6.97
C ASP A 358 29.71 -27.08 -6.56
N PRO A 359 30.65 -27.99 -6.89
CA PRO A 359 30.55 -29.40 -6.50
C PRO A 359 30.44 -29.64 -4.98
N GLY A 360 30.88 -28.69 -4.15
CA GLY A 360 30.73 -28.71 -2.70
C GLY A 360 29.31 -28.44 -2.20
N TRP A 361 28.41 -27.94 -3.04
CA TRP A 361 26.98 -27.79 -2.76
C TRP A 361 26.18 -28.90 -3.43
N GLN A 362 25.90 -29.95 -2.67
CA GLN A 362 25.17 -31.11 -3.18
C GLN A 362 23.65 -30.87 -3.15
N LEU A 363 22.98 -31.13 -4.26
CA LEU A 363 21.52 -31.13 -4.34
C LEU A 363 20.91 -32.39 -3.67
N GLY A 364 19.61 -32.36 -3.39
CA GLY A 364 18.84 -33.46 -2.79
C GLY A 364 18.98 -33.63 -1.27
N THR A 365 19.79 -32.77 -0.63
CA THR A 365 20.08 -32.79 0.81
C THR A 365 20.03 -31.39 1.41
N CYS A 366 19.55 -31.30 2.65
CA CYS A 366 19.50 -30.06 3.41
C CYS A 366 20.83 -29.33 3.49
N ILE A 367 20.86 -28.05 3.10
CA ILE A 367 22.10 -27.26 3.15
C ILE A 367 22.65 -27.15 4.57
N TRP A 368 21.79 -27.09 5.59
CA TRP A 368 22.23 -27.02 6.98
C TRP A 368 22.88 -28.34 7.44
N ALA A 369 22.39 -29.49 6.95
CA ALA A 369 23.07 -30.77 7.19
C ALA A 369 24.44 -30.82 6.52
N GLN A 370 24.57 -30.28 5.30
CA GLN A 370 25.86 -30.19 4.60
C GLN A 370 26.87 -29.31 5.35
N HIS A 371 26.40 -28.39 6.19
CA HIS A 371 27.23 -27.58 7.08
C HIS A 371 27.45 -28.21 8.47
N GLY A 372 27.00 -29.45 8.69
CA GLY A 372 27.19 -30.18 9.95
C GLY A 372 26.28 -29.71 11.08
N VAL A 373 25.22 -28.95 10.79
CA VAL A 373 24.28 -28.43 11.80
C VAL A 373 23.44 -29.55 12.40
N TRP A 374 23.06 -30.54 11.60
CA TRP A 374 22.25 -31.68 12.01
C TRP A 374 22.54 -32.90 11.14
N ASP A 375 22.26 -34.10 11.67
CA ASP A 375 22.46 -35.36 10.96
C ASP A 375 21.17 -35.82 10.29
N VAL A 376 21.24 -36.04 8.98
CA VAL A 376 20.06 -36.46 8.20
C VAL A 376 19.62 -37.85 8.59
N GLU A 377 20.51 -38.79 8.90
CA GLU A 377 20.16 -40.19 9.15
C GLU A 377 19.47 -40.36 10.50
N THR A 378 20.11 -39.95 11.59
CA THR A 378 19.60 -40.03 12.95
C THR A 378 18.50 -39.00 13.21
N GLY A 379 18.55 -37.85 12.52
CA GLY A 379 17.67 -36.72 12.76
C GLY A 379 18.10 -35.83 13.93
N ASP A 380 19.29 -36.02 14.49
CA ASP A 380 19.77 -35.25 15.63
C ASP A 380 20.32 -33.87 15.20
N VAL A 381 20.06 -32.84 16.00
CA VAL A 381 20.69 -31.54 15.85
C VAL A 381 22.07 -31.58 16.52
N LEU A 382 23.13 -31.40 15.73
CA LEU A 382 24.52 -31.53 16.18
C LEU A 382 25.05 -30.20 16.75
N VAL A 383 24.61 -29.08 16.18
CA VAL A 383 25.00 -27.72 16.61
C VAL A 383 23.72 -26.89 16.83
N PRO A 384 23.06 -27.02 17.99
CA PRO A 384 21.78 -26.37 18.25
C PRO A 384 21.85 -24.84 18.22
N ASP A 385 22.99 -24.25 18.49
CA ASP A 385 23.25 -22.82 18.56
C ASP A 385 23.99 -22.27 17.33
N TYR A 386 23.91 -22.96 16.18
CA TYR A 386 24.66 -22.61 14.96
C TYR A 386 24.45 -21.17 14.49
N PHE A 387 23.24 -20.61 14.64
CA PHE A 387 22.90 -19.26 14.21
C PHE A 387 22.92 -18.22 15.34
N LYS A 388 23.38 -18.63 16.52
CA LYS A 388 23.34 -17.79 17.72
C LYS A 388 24.26 -16.58 17.58
N THR A 389 23.86 -15.47 18.17
CA THR A 389 24.71 -14.29 18.29
C THR A 389 25.92 -14.55 19.23
N PRO A 390 27.03 -13.83 19.07
CA PRO A 390 28.16 -13.95 19.99
C PRO A 390 27.75 -13.70 21.45
N PRO A 391 28.32 -14.41 22.45
CA PRO A 391 27.84 -14.36 23.85
C PRO A 391 27.85 -12.98 24.53
N PHE A 392 28.61 -12.02 23.99
CA PHE A 392 28.68 -10.64 24.50
C PHE A 392 27.59 -9.72 23.92
N VAL A 393 26.82 -10.18 22.94
CA VAL A 393 25.71 -9.44 22.33
C VAL A 393 24.47 -9.59 23.21
N THR A 394 23.91 -8.47 23.66
CA THR A 394 22.69 -8.44 24.48
C THR A 394 21.43 -8.12 23.66
N ASN A 395 21.58 -7.47 22.50
CA ASN A 395 20.49 -7.10 21.61
C ASN A 395 20.68 -7.81 20.25
N HIS A 396 19.95 -8.91 20.04
CA HIS A 396 20.09 -9.76 18.85
C HIS A 396 19.61 -9.05 17.58
N SER A 397 18.52 -8.28 17.67
CA SER A 397 17.98 -7.52 16.54
C SER A 397 18.97 -6.44 16.09
N ALA A 398 19.53 -5.67 17.03
CA ALA A 398 20.58 -4.70 16.70
C ALA A 398 21.80 -5.36 16.06
N HIS A 399 22.23 -6.52 16.55
CA HIS A 399 23.34 -7.25 15.96
C HIS A 399 23.07 -7.70 14.53
N PHE A 400 21.88 -8.22 14.22
CA PHE A 400 21.50 -8.54 12.84
C PHE A 400 21.54 -7.29 11.96
N ILE A 401 20.94 -6.21 12.45
CA ILE A 401 20.84 -4.94 11.72
C ILE A 401 22.23 -4.40 11.38
N GLU A 402 23.13 -4.32 12.36
CA GLU A 402 24.48 -3.80 12.18
C GLU A 402 25.37 -4.72 11.34
N THR A 403 25.23 -6.04 11.48
CA THR A 403 26.16 -7.02 10.89
C THR A 403 25.77 -7.45 9.49
N TYR A 404 24.47 -7.54 9.19
CA TYR A 404 23.98 -8.17 7.96
C TYR A 404 23.09 -7.26 7.12
N TRP A 405 22.14 -6.55 7.74
CA TRP A 405 21.24 -5.64 7.02
C TRP A 405 21.97 -4.36 6.57
N LEU A 406 22.74 -3.72 7.45
CA LEU A 406 23.39 -2.44 7.17
C LEU A 406 24.38 -2.54 5.99
N PRO A 407 25.23 -3.58 5.86
CA PRO A 407 26.06 -3.74 4.66
C PRO A 407 25.27 -3.87 3.36
N HIS A 408 24.13 -4.57 3.37
CA HIS A 408 23.24 -4.66 2.21
C HIS A 408 22.64 -3.28 1.87
N TRP A 409 22.10 -2.58 2.87
CA TRP A 409 21.58 -1.22 2.73
C TRP A 409 22.64 -0.27 2.17
N GLN A 410 23.90 -0.35 2.65
CA GLN A 410 25.01 0.47 2.16
C GLN A 410 25.33 0.18 0.70
N ALA A 411 25.35 -1.09 0.28
CA ALA A 411 25.59 -1.48 -1.10
C ALA A 411 24.48 -0.97 -2.02
N PHE A 412 23.22 -1.15 -1.61
CA PHE A 412 22.05 -0.63 -2.33
C PHE A 412 22.10 0.89 -2.47
N ALA A 413 22.23 1.63 -1.36
CA ALA A 413 22.26 3.08 -1.34
C ALA A 413 23.42 3.66 -2.17
N THR A 414 24.59 3.03 -2.11
CA THR A 414 25.78 3.44 -2.86
C THR A 414 25.57 3.28 -4.37
N ARG A 415 25.01 2.15 -4.81
CA ARG A 415 24.73 1.93 -6.24
C ARG A 415 23.59 2.83 -6.73
N LEU A 416 22.52 2.95 -5.94
CA LEU A 416 21.36 3.75 -6.29
C LEU A 416 21.72 5.23 -6.48
N ARG A 417 22.61 5.78 -5.64
CA ARG A 417 23.07 7.17 -5.76
C ARG A 417 23.82 7.50 -7.04
N GLN A 418 24.32 6.50 -7.76
CA GLN A 418 24.90 6.72 -9.09
C GLN A 418 23.81 7.10 -10.10
N SER A 419 22.58 6.60 -9.90
CA SER A 419 21.41 6.84 -10.73
C SER A 419 20.60 8.05 -10.23
N HIS A 420 20.42 8.16 -8.91
CA HIS A 420 19.67 9.23 -8.26
C HIS A 420 20.49 9.89 -7.13
N PRO A 421 21.42 10.81 -7.46
CA PRO A 421 22.33 11.41 -6.49
C PRO A 421 21.66 12.17 -5.33
N GLU A 422 20.48 12.73 -5.59
CA GLU A 422 19.68 13.53 -4.66
C GLU A 422 18.62 12.70 -3.90
N SER A 423 18.61 11.38 -4.07
CA SER A 423 17.64 10.47 -3.44
C SER A 423 17.59 10.65 -1.93
N ILE A 424 16.38 10.86 -1.40
CA ILE A 424 16.10 10.67 0.02
C ILE A 424 16.09 9.16 0.28
N MET A 425 17.00 8.68 1.13
CA MET A 425 16.97 7.29 1.56
C MET A 425 15.91 7.13 2.64
N PHE A 426 14.85 6.39 2.33
CA PHE A 426 13.85 5.95 3.30
C PHE A 426 14.42 4.71 4.01
N VAL A 427 14.70 4.86 5.30
CA VAL A 427 15.41 3.87 6.10
C VAL A 427 14.40 3.05 6.91
N ALA A 428 14.10 1.84 6.42
CA ALA A 428 13.24 0.86 7.07
C ALA A 428 14.07 -0.39 7.50
N PRO A 429 14.51 -0.47 8.77
CA PRO A 429 15.00 -1.73 9.34
C PRO A 429 13.83 -2.73 9.53
N PRO A 430 14.07 -3.95 10.04
CA PRO A 430 13.00 -4.89 10.37
C PRO A 430 11.87 -4.24 11.19
N VAL A 431 10.63 -4.71 11.00
CA VAL A 431 9.44 -4.10 11.60
C VAL A 431 9.60 -3.93 13.12
N PHE A 432 9.29 -2.73 13.61
CA PHE A 432 9.45 -2.31 15.00
C PHE A 432 10.88 -2.31 15.57
N ALA A 433 11.90 -2.61 14.78
CA ALA A 433 13.29 -2.49 15.22
C ALA A 433 13.78 -1.03 15.15
N GLN A 434 14.79 -0.70 15.94
CA GLN A 434 15.45 0.60 15.86
C GLN A 434 16.41 0.61 14.66
N PRO A 435 16.53 1.74 13.93
CA PRO A 435 17.55 1.86 12.90
C PRO A 435 18.94 1.87 13.53
N PRO A 436 19.99 1.44 12.82
CA PRO A 436 21.36 1.63 13.28
C PRO A 436 21.78 3.09 13.09
N ALA A 437 22.88 3.49 13.73
CA ALA A 437 23.53 4.75 13.37
C ALA A 437 24.13 4.63 11.96
N ILE A 438 23.83 5.59 11.09
CA ILE A 438 24.37 5.67 9.72
C ILE A 438 25.04 7.03 9.57
N GLY A 439 26.29 7.06 9.09
CA GLY A 439 27.07 8.29 8.98
C GLY A 439 26.62 9.20 7.84
N GLU A 440 26.90 10.49 7.97
CA GLU A 440 26.55 11.53 6.98
C GLU A 440 27.26 11.37 5.64
N GLU A 441 28.37 10.64 5.58
CA GLU A 441 28.99 10.24 4.31
C GLU A 441 28.06 9.38 3.44
N LEU A 442 27.18 8.61 4.10
CA LEU A 442 26.15 7.78 3.49
C LEU A 442 24.77 8.44 3.51
N LEU A 443 24.39 9.25 4.49
CA LEU A 443 23.07 9.93 4.49
C LEU A 443 23.06 11.21 3.67
N ARG A 444 24.19 11.93 3.61
CA ARG A 444 24.40 13.18 2.86
C ARG A 444 23.29 14.21 3.02
N GLY A 445 22.70 14.36 4.21
CA GLY A 445 21.57 15.26 4.40
C GLY A 445 20.30 14.88 3.62
N ARG A 446 20.16 13.62 3.17
CA ARG A 446 19.05 13.08 2.36
C ARG A 446 18.51 11.77 2.96
N CYS A 447 17.79 11.86 4.07
CA CYS A 447 17.31 10.69 4.80
C CYS A 447 15.90 10.91 5.37
N CYS A 448 15.14 9.83 5.50
CA CYS A 448 13.88 9.77 6.23
C CYS A 448 13.79 8.43 6.97
N TYR A 449 13.37 8.43 8.23
CA TYR A 449 13.05 7.19 8.93
C TYR A 449 11.65 6.70 8.52
N SER A 450 11.53 5.47 8.01
CA SER A 450 10.31 4.95 7.38
C SER A 450 9.74 3.69 8.06
N ALA A 451 9.53 3.75 9.38
CA ALA A 451 8.97 2.61 10.12
C ALA A 451 7.51 2.30 9.74
N HIS A 452 7.07 1.06 10.02
CA HIS A 452 5.69 0.62 9.80
C HIS A 452 4.92 0.50 11.11
N TYR A 453 3.60 0.61 11.03
CA TYR A 453 2.73 0.44 12.18
C TYR A 453 1.36 -0.13 11.84
N TYR A 454 1.03 -1.26 12.44
CA TYR A 454 -0.32 -1.81 12.46
C TYR A 454 -0.78 -2.08 13.90
N ASP A 455 -2.06 -1.85 14.16
CA ASP A 455 -2.72 -2.37 15.37
C ASP A 455 -2.83 -3.89 15.27
N GLY A 456 -1.87 -4.59 15.88
CA GLY A 456 -1.75 -6.04 15.78
C GLY A 456 -2.99 -6.79 16.25
N LEU A 457 -3.72 -6.31 17.26
CA LEU A 457 -4.92 -7.00 17.74
C LEU A 457 -6.03 -6.90 16.70
N THR A 458 -6.29 -5.71 16.17
CA THR A 458 -7.32 -5.51 15.14
C THR A 458 -6.95 -6.17 13.82
N LEU A 459 -5.68 -6.13 13.41
CA LEU A 459 -5.22 -6.79 12.18
C LEU A 459 -5.41 -8.31 12.23
N ILE A 460 -4.98 -8.95 13.32
CA ILE A 460 -5.03 -10.42 13.44
C ILE A 460 -6.45 -10.94 13.69
N THR A 461 -7.25 -10.23 14.50
CA THR A 461 -8.62 -10.64 14.84
C THR A 461 -9.66 -10.20 13.82
N ARG A 462 -9.32 -9.25 12.93
CA ARG A 462 -10.25 -8.58 12.01
C ARG A 462 -11.48 -8.03 12.75
N HIS A 463 -11.22 -7.43 13.92
CA HIS A 463 -12.26 -6.88 14.79
C HIS A 463 -11.74 -5.65 15.56
N TRP A 464 -12.57 -4.59 15.63
CA TRP A 464 -12.31 -3.45 16.49
C TRP A 464 -12.82 -3.72 17.91
N ASN A 465 -11.90 -3.89 18.85
CA ASN A 465 -12.20 -4.30 20.22
C ASN A 465 -12.40 -3.09 21.16
N TRP A 466 -13.16 -3.29 22.25
CA TRP A 466 -13.27 -2.30 23.34
C TRP A 466 -12.04 -2.27 24.27
N PHE A 467 -11.07 -3.15 24.03
CA PHE A 467 -9.76 -3.19 24.67
C PHE A 467 -8.66 -3.42 23.62
N ASN A 468 -7.42 -3.07 23.95
CA ASN A 468 -6.25 -3.31 23.10
C ASN A 468 -4.99 -3.54 23.97
N ALA A 469 -3.81 -3.68 23.36
CA ALA A 469 -2.53 -3.80 24.05
C ALA A 469 -1.48 -2.85 23.43
N ASP A 470 -0.61 -2.30 24.29
CA ASP A 470 0.61 -1.60 23.86
C ASP A 470 1.65 -2.65 23.39
N ALA A 471 1.45 -3.16 22.16
CA ALA A 471 2.27 -4.20 21.57
C ALA A 471 3.72 -3.74 21.40
N LEU A 472 3.95 -2.54 20.87
CA LEU A 472 5.29 -2.01 20.72
C LEU A 472 5.98 -1.81 22.08
N GLY A 473 5.27 -1.31 23.08
CA GLY A 473 5.79 -1.18 24.45
C GLY A 473 6.19 -2.54 25.04
N LEU A 474 5.40 -3.59 24.82
CA LEU A 474 5.78 -4.95 25.23
C LEU A 474 7.05 -5.44 24.51
N LEU A 475 7.11 -5.26 23.19
CA LEU A 475 8.27 -5.63 22.37
C LEU A 475 9.53 -4.88 22.81
N ARG A 476 9.40 -3.61 23.20
CA ARG A 476 10.49 -2.75 23.66
C ARG A 476 10.77 -2.88 25.17
N GLY A 477 10.17 -3.85 25.85
CA GLY A 477 10.43 -4.11 27.27
C GLY A 477 9.96 -3.01 28.23
N LYS A 478 9.02 -2.14 27.81
CA LYS A 478 8.41 -1.07 28.63
C LYS A 478 7.69 -1.64 29.87
N TYR A 479 7.25 -2.90 29.80
CA TYR A 479 6.49 -3.56 30.86
C TYR A 479 7.20 -4.83 31.35
N SER A 480 7.13 -5.09 32.65
CA SER A 480 7.64 -6.33 33.26
C SER A 480 6.70 -7.54 33.08
N SER A 481 5.47 -7.32 32.61
CA SER A 481 4.46 -8.35 32.32
C SER A 481 3.45 -7.82 31.29
N THR A 482 2.56 -8.69 30.80
CA THR A 482 1.56 -8.33 29.77
C THR A 482 0.37 -7.52 30.29
N LEU A 483 0.00 -7.67 31.57
CA LEU A 483 -1.19 -7.01 32.14
C LEU A 483 -1.16 -5.46 32.07
N PRO A 484 -0.06 -4.77 32.39
CA PRO A 484 0.02 -3.31 32.29
C PRO A 484 -0.06 -2.75 30.86
N ALA A 485 0.20 -3.60 29.86
CA ALA A 485 0.08 -3.22 28.46
C ALA A 485 -1.37 -3.17 27.98
N VAL A 486 -2.31 -3.83 28.67
CA VAL A 486 -3.73 -3.84 28.32
C VAL A 486 -4.35 -2.45 28.50
N LYS A 487 -5.08 -1.99 27.49
CA LYS A 487 -5.77 -0.70 27.44
C LYS A 487 -7.25 -0.94 27.29
N ILE A 488 -8.06 -0.34 28.14
CA ILE A 488 -9.52 -0.55 28.16
C ILE A 488 -10.22 0.76 27.84
N GLY A 489 -11.13 0.71 26.86
CA GLY A 489 -11.91 1.84 26.40
C GLY A 489 -11.23 2.66 25.32
N GLU A 490 -12.05 3.22 24.43
CA GLU A 490 -11.64 3.97 23.23
C GLU A 490 -10.55 5.02 23.53
N SER A 491 -10.73 5.85 24.57
CA SER A 491 -9.75 6.90 24.91
C SER A 491 -8.37 6.35 25.29
N ALA A 492 -8.33 5.22 26.01
CA ALA A 492 -7.07 4.60 26.43
C ALA A 492 -6.38 3.91 25.24
N ILE A 493 -7.15 3.28 24.37
CA ILE A 493 -6.65 2.67 23.13
C ILE A 493 -6.02 3.74 22.25
N ARG A 494 -6.75 4.81 21.92
CA ARG A 494 -6.26 5.92 21.07
C ARG A 494 -5.01 6.57 21.63
N LYS A 495 -4.97 6.83 22.94
CA LYS A 495 -3.77 7.35 23.61
C LYS A 495 -2.59 6.38 23.48
N SER A 496 -2.81 5.09 23.62
CA SER A 496 -1.77 4.07 23.47
C SER A 496 -1.26 3.97 22.04
N LEU A 497 -2.12 4.07 21.02
CA LEU A 497 -1.69 4.10 19.62
C LEU A 497 -0.81 5.35 19.37
N GLN A 498 -1.23 6.51 19.89
CA GLN A 498 -0.47 7.76 19.77
C GLN A 498 0.90 7.68 20.47
N GLU A 499 0.97 7.12 21.67
CA GLU A 499 2.24 6.88 22.36
C GLU A 499 3.16 5.94 21.58
N GLN A 500 2.63 4.88 20.97
CA GLN A 500 3.43 3.92 20.18
C GLN A 500 4.00 4.56 18.92
N LEU A 501 3.21 5.36 18.20
CA LEU A 501 3.72 6.12 17.04
C LEU A 501 4.73 7.19 17.48
N GLY A 502 4.59 7.77 18.67
CA GLY A 502 5.58 8.65 19.27
C GLY A 502 6.92 7.95 19.51
N ILE A 503 6.89 6.71 20.03
CA ILE A 503 8.12 5.89 20.21
C ILE A 503 8.83 5.69 18.87
N LEU A 504 8.11 5.37 17.79
CA LEU A 504 8.71 5.24 16.46
C LEU A 504 9.28 6.57 15.98
N LYS A 505 8.57 7.69 16.18
CA LYS A 505 9.11 9.03 15.85
C LYS A 505 10.42 9.30 16.58
N ASP A 506 10.51 8.92 17.84
CA ASP A 506 11.67 9.13 18.71
C ASP A 506 12.87 8.23 18.39
N ASP A 507 12.74 7.27 17.46
CA ASP A 507 13.86 6.49 16.93
C ASP A 507 14.65 7.25 15.83
N ALA A 508 14.02 8.19 15.12
CA ALA A 508 14.66 8.93 14.02
C ALA A 508 15.94 9.69 14.41
N PRO A 509 16.06 10.30 15.62
CA PRO A 509 17.31 10.92 16.09
C PRO A 509 18.55 10.02 16.09
N ILE A 510 18.39 8.69 16.04
CA ILE A 510 19.52 7.76 15.86
C ILE A 510 20.20 7.95 14.50
N LEU A 511 19.43 8.27 13.46
CA LEU A 511 19.92 8.59 12.11
C LEU A 511 20.34 10.07 12.00
N GLY A 512 19.77 10.94 12.84
CA GLY A 512 20.01 12.39 12.84
C GLY A 512 18.70 13.18 12.87
N PRO A 513 18.76 14.52 12.67
CA PRO A 513 17.58 15.37 12.67
C PRO A 513 16.79 15.26 11.35
N TYR A 514 16.38 14.04 11.01
CA TYR A 514 15.67 13.67 9.78
C TYR A 514 14.17 13.47 10.03
N PRO A 515 13.32 13.66 9.00
CA PRO A 515 11.89 13.43 9.09
C PRO A 515 11.56 11.96 9.32
N THR A 516 10.39 11.73 9.93
CA THR A 516 9.77 10.41 10.06
C THR A 516 8.53 10.32 9.19
N ILE A 517 8.39 9.20 8.48
CA ILE A 517 7.17 8.77 7.83
C ILE A 517 6.79 7.39 8.35
N ILE A 518 5.49 7.15 8.56
CA ILE A 518 4.99 5.80 8.76
C ILE A 518 4.73 5.20 7.37
N GLY A 519 5.62 4.33 6.90
CA GLY A 519 5.60 3.77 5.54
C GLY A 519 4.35 2.93 5.24
N GLU A 520 3.84 2.27 6.27
CA GLU A 520 2.58 1.55 6.23
C GLU A 520 1.78 1.72 7.51
N ILE A 521 0.50 2.07 7.35
CA ILE A 521 -0.51 2.08 8.40
C ILE A 521 -1.88 1.73 7.81
N GLY A 522 -2.68 0.91 8.48
CA GLY A 522 -3.97 0.49 7.92
C GLY A 522 -4.78 -0.39 8.84
N ILE A 523 -5.97 -0.79 8.36
CA ILE A 523 -6.89 -1.71 9.04
C ILE A 523 -7.50 -2.67 8.03
N PRO A 524 -7.90 -3.88 8.45
CA PRO A 524 -8.67 -4.80 7.59
C PRO A 524 -10.09 -4.26 7.39
N TYR A 525 -10.58 -4.26 6.15
CA TYR A 525 -11.96 -3.88 5.81
C TYR A 525 -12.93 -5.05 5.90
N ASP A 526 -12.45 -6.29 5.87
CA ASP A 526 -13.24 -7.52 5.93
C ASP A 526 -13.62 -7.94 7.37
N MET A 527 -13.75 -6.96 8.28
CA MET A 527 -14.04 -7.18 9.70
C MET A 527 -15.34 -7.96 9.94
N ASP A 528 -15.39 -8.65 11.08
CA ASP A 528 -16.58 -9.35 11.56
C ASP A 528 -17.17 -10.35 10.57
N GLY A 529 -16.29 -11.04 9.81
CA GLY A 529 -16.70 -11.99 8.78
C GLY A 529 -17.33 -11.30 7.57
N LYS A 530 -16.79 -10.16 7.14
CA LYS A 530 -17.28 -9.39 5.98
C LYS A 530 -18.68 -8.80 6.20
N ARG A 531 -18.94 -8.35 7.42
CA ARG A 531 -20.26 -7.81 7.82
C ARG A 531 -20.67 -6.58 7.00
N SER A 532 -19.72 -5.69 6.72
CA SER A 532 -19.92 -4.52 5.84
C SER A 532 -20.26 -4.90 4.39
N TYR A 533 -19.96 -6.12 3.95
CA TYR A 533 -20.28 -6.60 2.60
C TYR A 533 -21.66 -7.28 2.55
N GLY A 534 -22.28 -7.48 3.72
CA GLY A 534 -23.58 -8.13 3.88
C GLY A 534 -23.51 -9.66 3.93
N TYR A 535 -22.33 -10.24 4.16
CA TYR A 535 -22.14 -11.70 4.22
C TYR A 535 -22.65 -12.30 5.53
N THR A 536 -22.84 -11.47 6.56
CA THR A 536 -23.43 -11.84 7.85
C THR A 536 -24.77 -11.12 8.06
N ASP A 537 -25.48 -11.50 9.13
CA ASP A 537 -26.70 -10.80 9.59
C ASP A 537 -27.80 -10.64 8.52
N GLY A 538 -27.85 -11.55 7.53
CA GLY A 538 -28.81 -11.48 6.42
C GLY A 538 -28.68 -10.23 5.56
N GLY A 539 -27.48 -9.63 5.47
CA GLY A 539 -27.23 -8.44 4.65
C GLY A 539 -27.61 -7.11 5.31
N LYS A 540 -28.07 -7.12 6.57
CA LYS A 540 -28.55 -5.94 7.30
C LYS A 540 -27.55 -4.77 7.34
N TYR A 541 -26.26 -5.07 7.39
CA TYR A 541 -25.18 -4.09 7.56
C TYR A 541 -24.35 -3.88 6.29
N LYS A 542 -24.89 -4.23 5.11
CA LYS A 542 -24.21 -3.96 3.84
C LYS A 542 -23.96 -2.45 3.68
N GLY A 543 -22.71 -2.07 3.42
CA GLY A 543 -22.23 -0.69 3.33
C GLY A 543 -21.90 -0.03 4.68
N ASP A 544 -22.12 -0.70 5.82
CA ASP A 544 -21.80 -0.16 7.14
C ASP A 544 -20.33 -0.40 7.50
N TYR A 545 -19.50 0.60 7.22
CA TYR A 545 -18.07 0.61 7.56
C TYR A 545 -17.76 1.27 8.91
N SER A 546 -18.72 1.37 9.83
CA SER A 546 -18.54 2.13 11.08
C SER A 546 -17.44 1.59 12.01
N SER A 547 -17.20 0.28 12.00
CA SER A 547 -16.13 -0.35 12.80
C SER A 547 -14.75 -0.02 12.22
N GLN A 548 -14.61 -0.20 10.91
CA GLN A 548 -13.43 0.13 10.11
C GLN A 548 -13.10 1.62 10.24
N GLN A 549 -14.12 2.48 10.18
CA GLN A 549 -13.96 3.92 10.36
C GLN A 549 -13.40 4.27 11.74
N LYS A 550 -13.88 3.64 12.82
CA LYS A 550 -13.35 3.89 14.17
C LYS A 550 -11.90 3.44 14.29
N ALA A 551 -11.57 2.25 13.80
CA ALA A 551 -10.23 1.69 13.87
C ALA A 551 -9.22 2.52 13.05
N LEU A 552 -9.58 2.90 11.82
CA LEU A 552 -8.73 3.74 10.97
C LEU A 552 -8.59 5.15 11.54
N ASP A 553 -9.68 5.74 12.02
CA ASP A 553 -9.64 7.05 12.68
C ASP A 553 -8.75 7.02 13.93
N ALA A 554 -8.81 5.99 14.76
CA ALA A 554 -7.92 5.83 15.91
C ALA A 554 -6.45 5.79 15.50
N SER A 555 -6.13 5.05 14.43
CA SER A 555 -4.77 4.89 13.90
C SER A 555 -4.24 6.19 13.28
N LEU A 556 -5.04 6.88 12.46
CA LEU A 556 -4.60 8.13 11.81
C LEU A 556 -4.56 9.32 12.77
N ASN A 557 -5.46 9.39 13.77
CA ASN A 557 -5.32 10.41 14.84
C ASN A 557 -4.06 10.19 15.69
N ALA A 558 -3.59 8.94 15.81
CA ALA A 558 -2.36 8.66 16.52
C ALA A 558 -1.13 9.21 15.76
N ALA A 559 -1.19 9.31 14.42
CA ALA A 559 -0.20 10.01 13.62
C ALA A 559 -0.34 11.54 13.70
N ASP A 560 -1.57 12.03 13.89
CA ASP A 560 -1.86 13.43 14.24
C ASP A 560 -1.39 13.75 15.70
N GLY A 561 -2.04 14.72 16.36
CA GLY A 561 -1.71 15.20 17.70
C GLY A 561 -0.31 15.83 17.76
N PRO A 562 0.44 15.62 18.86
CA PRO A 562 1.80 16.12 18.99
C PRO A 562 2.82 15.37 18.12
N ASN A 563 2.42 14.23 17.53
CA ASN A 563 3.30 13.46 16.66
C ASN A 563 3.47 14.15 15.31
N ALA A 564 2.40 14.72 14.75
CA ALA A 564 2.38 15.41 13.46
C ALA A 564 3.13 14.64 12.35
N LEU A 565 2.93 13.33 12.30
CA LEU A 565 3.65 12.40 11.44
C LEU A 565 3.17 12.46 9.99
N ASN A 566 4.12 12.18 9.10
CA ASN A 566 3.86 11.79 7.71
C ASN A 566 3.42 10.32 7.68
N TYR A 567 2.61 9.92 6.72
CA TYR A 567 2.23 8.51 6.57
C TYR A 567 1.78 8.13 5.16
N THR A 568 1.88 6.85 4.85
CA THR A 568 1.26 6.21 3.70
C THR A 568 0.34 5.07 4.16
N ILE A 569 -0.95 5.15 3.83
CA ILE A 569 -1.93 4.15 4.22
C ILE A 569 -1.77 2.90 3.35
N TRP A 570 -1.75 1.72 3.96
CA TRP A 570 -1.90 0.46 3.24
C TRP A 570 -3.40 0.13 3.16
N ASN A 571 -4.04 0.13 1.96
CA ASN A 571 -3.48 0.45 0.63
C ASN A 571 -4.51 1.17 -0.29
N TYR A 572 -4.13 1.44 -1.55
CA TYR A 572 -5.07 1.74 -2.62
C TYR A 572 -4.91 0.74 -3.77
N CYS A 573 -5.83 -0.22 -3.85
CA CYS A 573 -5.85 -1.29 -4.86
C CYS A 573 -7.06 -1.10 -5.80
N PRO A 574 -6.85 -0.71 -7.08
CA PRO A 574 -7.91 -0.50 -8.07
C PRO A 574 -8.79 -1.72 -8.37
N ASP A 575 -8.23 -2.92 -8.30
CA ASP A 575 -8.92 -4.17 -8.62
C ASP A 575 -9.31 -4.99 -7.38
N ASN A 576 -9.44 -4.31 -6.23
CA ASN A 576 -9.89 -4.93 -5.00
C ASN A 576 -11.29 -5.60 -5.15
N SER A 577 -11.56 -6.65 -4.40
CA SER A 577 -12.88 -7.29 -4.32
C SER A 577 -13.28 -7.64 -2.88
N HIS A 578 -14.58 -7.79 -2.61
CA HIS A 578 -15.07 -8.21 -1.29
C HIS A 578 -14.68 -9.65 -0.96
N GLN A 579 -14.53 -10.50 -1.98
CA GLN A 579 -14.16 -11.89 -1.77
C GLN A 579 -12.66 -12.04 -1.48
N TRP A 580 -11.81 -11.44 -2.29
CA TRP A 580 -10.37 -11.71 -2.30
C TRP A 580 -9.51 -10.54 -1.79
N GLY A 581 -10.12 -9.41 -1.45
CA GLY A 581 -9.39 -8.21 -1.06
C GLY A 581 -8.57 -7.68 -2.23
N ASP A 582 -7.29 -7.41 -2.02
CA ASP A 582 -6.36 -6.98 -3.08
C ASP A 582 -5.89 -8.14 -4.01
N GLY A 583 -6.46 -9.33 -3.84
CA GLY A 583 -6.10 -10.52 -4.62
C GLY A 583 -4.89 -11.27 -4.06
N TRP A 584 -4.27 -10.76 -3.00
CA TRP A 584 -3.11 -11.36 -2.35
C TRP A 584 -3.43 -11.85 -0.94
N ASN A 585 -3.28 -13.14 -0.67
CA ASN A 585 -3.34 -13.75 0.67
C ASN A 585 -4.57 -13.37 1.54
N MET A 586 -5.71 -13.04 0.91
CA MET A 586 -6.93 -12.56 1.57
C MET A 586 -6.73 -11.24 2.34
N GLU A 587 -5.74 -10.42 1.96
CA GLU A 587 -5.56 -9.08 2.50
C GLU A 587 -6.59 -8.13 1.90
N ASP A 588 -7.37 -7.47 2.75
CA ASP A 588 -8.38 -6.50 2.31
C ASP A 588 -8.22 -5.20 3.08
N LEU A 589 -7.25 -4.38 2.66
CA LEU A 589 -6.91 -3.11 3.31
C LEU A 589 -7.14 -1.89 2.40
N SER A 590 -7.63 -2.07 1.17
CA SER A 590 -7.77 -0.97 0.21
C SER A 590 -8.78 0.10 0.67
N LEU A 591 -8.49 1.38 0.48
CA LEU A 591 -9.44 2.46 0.78
C LEU A 591 -10.66 2.48 -0.15
N TRP A 592 -10.60 1.76 -1.26
CA TRP A 592 -11.60 1.78 -2.33
C TRP A 592 -11.86 0.39 -2.90
N SER A 593 -13.08 0.13 -3.35
CA SER A 593 -13.45 -1.10 -4.06
C SER A 593 -14.46 -0.80 -5.17
N PRO A 594 -14.30 -1.40 -6.37
CA PRO A 594 -15.30 -1.32 -7.43
C PRO A 594 -16.63 -1.96 -7.02
N GLU A 595 -16.63 -2.91 -6.07
CA GLU A 595 -17.84 -3.59 -5.60
C GLU A 595 -18.67 -2.75 -4.61
N ASP A 596 -18.11 -1.63 -4.14
CA ASP A 596 -18.81 -0.62 -3.32
C ASP A 596 -19.32 0.56 -4.16
N LEU A 597 -19.16 0.51 -5.50
CA LEU A 597 -19.76 1.49 -6.39
C LEU A 597 -21.29 1.42 -6.30
N ARG A 598 -21.94 2.58 -6.23
CA ARG A 598 -23.39 2.67 -6.23
C ARG A 598 -23.96 2.24 -7.58
N PRO A 599 -25.07 1.48 -7.62
CA PRO A 599 -25.72 1.11 -8.87
C PRO A 599 -26.20 2.36 -9.61
N ARG A 600 -26.01 2.44 -10.94
CA ARG A 600 -26.76 3.37 -11.80
C ARG A 600 -27.71 2.55 -12.67
N SER A 601 -28.96 2.97 -12.77
CA SER A 601 -29.88 2.46 -13.79
C SER A 601 -29.47 3.09 -15.12
N ASP A 602 -28.92 2.29 -16.04
CA ASP A 602 -28.61 2.74 -17.40
C ASP A 602 -29.91 2.91 -18.21
N TYR A 603 -30.78 3.86 -17.85
CA TYR A 603 -31.82 4.34 -18.75
C TYR A 603 -31.25 5.41 -19.68
N ARG A 604 -30.44 4.97 -20.65
CA ARG A 604 -30.18 5.78 -21.85
C ARG A 604 -31.21 5.40 -22.90
N MET A 605 -32.35 6.08 -22.91
CA MET A 605 -33.11 6.20 -24.16
C MET A 605 -32.24 7.01 -25.13
N GLU A 606 -31.56 6.31 -26.04
CA GLU A 606 -31.10 6.95 -27.27
C GLU A 606 -32.34 7.39 -28.05
N LEU A 607 -32.75 8.65 -27.85
CA LEU A 607 -33.61 9.36 -28.80
C LEU A 607 -32.77 9.67 -30.04
N GLY A 608 -32.49 8.63 -30.82
CA GLY A 608 -32.04 8.74 -32.20
C GLY A 608 -33.18 9.29 -33.05
N GLY A 609 -33.25 10.61 -33.17
CA GLY A 609 -34.13 11.28 -34.11
C GLY A 609 -33.59 11.18 -35.53
N ALA A 610 -34.03 10.17 -36.29
CA ALA A 610 -34.14 10.25 -37.75
C ALA A 610 -35.11 9.17 -38.28
N SER A 611 -36.09 9.64 -39.02
CA SER A 611 -37.31 8.96 -39.41
C SER A 611 -37.16 7.93 -40.54
N SER A 612 -37.99 6.88 -40.46
CA SER A 612 -38.75 6.24 -41.55
C SER A 612 -38.10 6.01 -42.92
N THR A 613 -37.96 4.74 -43.34
CA THR A 613 -38.65 4.12 -44.52
C THR A 613 -38.08 2.73 -44.90
N GLY A 614 -38.97 1.79 -45.26
CA GLY A 614 -38.72 0.67 -46.19
C GLY A 614 -38.27 -0.69 -45.59
N LEU A 615 -39.18 -1.59 -45.24
CA LEU A 615 -39.72 -2.71 -46.06
C LEU A 615 -38.71 -3.82 -46.49
N LEU A 616 -38.94 -5.02 -45.93
CA LEU A 616 -38.95 -6.37 -46.57
C LEU A 616 -37.66 -6.94 -47.22
N LYS A 617 -37.08 -8.01 -46.63
CA LYS A 617 -37.26 -9.43 -47.05
C LYS A 617 -36.28 -10.41 -46.38
N LYS A 618 -36.80 -11.62 -46.15
CA LYS A 618 -36.08 -12.88 -45.89
C LYS A 618 -35.26 -13.32 -47.12
N ASP A 619 -34.09 -13.94 -46.92
CA ASP A 619 -33.86 -15.41 -47.05
C ASP A 619 -32.37 -15.76 -47.05
N VAL A 620 -32.12 -17.00 -46.63
CA VAL A 620 -30.84 -17.73 -46.44
C VAL A 620 -30.17 -18.08 -47.77
N ILE A 621 -28.82 -18.18 -47.81
CA ILE A 621 -28.01 -19.23 -48.48
C ILE A 621 -26.51 -19.09 -48.11
N VAL A 622 -25.88 -20.26 -47.89
CA VAL A 622 -24.47 -20.55 -47.58
C VAL A 622 -23.66 -20.80 -48.87
N THR A 623 -22.41 -20.30 -48.99
CA THR A 623 -21.18 -21.06 -49.42
C THR A 623 -19.89 -20.20 -49.57
N THR A 624 -18.91 -20.50 -48.70
CA THR A 624 -17.43 -20.71 -48.83
C THR A 624 -16.48 -19.94 -49.79
N ARG A 625 -15.37 -19.47 -49.17
CA ARG A 625 -13.93 -19.31 -49.61
C ARG A 625 -13.63 -18.24 -50.69
N SER A 626 -12.57 -17.41 -50.67
CA SER A 626 -11.27 -17.40 -49.97
C SER A 626 -10.55 -16.01 -50.06
N ALA A 627 -9.61 -15.74 -49.13
CA ALA A 627 -8.37 -14.92 -49.22
C ALA A 627 -8.39 -13.37 -49.34
N THR A 628 -7.99 -12.63 -48.29
CA THR A 628 -6.62 -12.06 -48.06
C THR A 628 -6.60 -10.94 -46.97
N THR A 629 -5.55 -10.98 -46.14
CA THR A 629 -4.86 -9.87 -45.41
C THR A 629 -5.61 -8.96 -44.43
N SER A 630 -5.31 -9.09 -43.12
CA SER A 630 -4.55 -8.10 -42.31
C SER A 630 -4.82 -8.25 -40.80
N ALA A 631 -3.83 -7.79 -40.02
CA ALA A 631 -3.68 -7.80 -38.56
C ALA A 631 -4.93 -7.56 -37.72
N LEU A 632 -5.01 -8.22 -36.55
CA LEU A 632 -5.57 -7.66 -35.30
C LEU A 632 -5.37 -8.62 -34.11
N SER A 633 -5.10 -7.98 -32.98
CA SER A 633 -4.90 -8.46 -31.61
C SER A 633 -6.05 -9.33 -31.08
N LEU A 634 -5.74 -10.30 -30.21
CA LEU A 634 -6.76 -11.08 -29.52
C LEU A 634 -6.42 -11.26 -28.04
N SER A 635 -7.12 -10.48 -27.22
CA SER A 635 -7.41 -10.72 -25.81
C SER A 635 -8.35 -11.92 -25.66
N THR A 636 -7.92 -12.95 -24.95
CA THR A 636 -8.76 -14.13 -24.64
C THR A 636 -9.54 -13.94 -23.34
N LEU A 637 -10.87 -13.87 -23.48
CA LEU A 637 -11.87 -14.04 -22.44
C LEU A 637 -11.86 -15.48 -21.92
N ALA A 638 -12.01 -15.65 -20.61
CA ALA A 638 -12.23 -16.94 -19.96
C ALA A 638 -13.73 -17.33 -20.02
N ASP A 639 -13.98 -18.58 -20.45
CA ASP A 639 -15.30 -19.20 -20.52
C ASP A 639 -15.88 -19.52 -19.12
N ALA A 640 -17.16 -19.21 -18.94
CA ALA A 640 -18.03 -19.82 -17.91
C ALA A 640 -19.22 -20.51 -18.61
N PRO A 641 -19.78 -21.61 -18.08
CA PRO A 641 -20.71 -22.45 -18.82
C PRO A 641 -22.14 -21.87 -18.86
N GLU A 642 -22.77 -21.98 -20.03
CA GLU A 642 -24.14 -21.53 -20.31
C GLU A 642 -25.22 -22.36 -19.61
N GLY A 643 -26.28 -21.68 -19.12
CA GLY A 643 -27.51 -22.29 -18.64
C GLY A 643 -28.61 -21.29 -18.28
N SER A 644 -29.43 -20.94 -19.27
CA SER A 644 -30.71 -20.21 -19.21
C SER A 644 -30.68 -18.69 -18.93
N SER A 645 -31.21 -17.98 -19.92
CA SER A 645 -31.42 -16.54 -19.99
C SER A 645 -32.51 -16.08 -19.01
N ASP A 646 -32.12 -15.32 -17.99
CA ASP A 646 -32.97 -14.27 -17.43
C ASP A 646 -32.14 -12.99 -17.40
N GLY A 647 -32.54 -12.00 -18.20
CA GLY A 647 -31.77 -10.79 -18.47
C GLY A 647 -31.73 -9.87 -17.26
N THR A 648 -30.86 -10.18 -16.29
CA THR A 648 -30.51 -9.23 -15.23
C THR A 648 -29.40 -8.32 -15.73
N LEU A 649 -29.77 -7.07 -16.02
CA LEU A 649 -28.85 -5.97 -16.33
C LEU A 649 -27.75 -5.89 -15.26
N THR A 650 -26.53 -6.27 -15.59
CA THR A 650 -25.35 -6.00 -14.75
C THR A 650 -25.02 -4.51 -14.84
N PRO A 651 -25.05 -3.75 -13.73
CA PRO A 651 -24.61 -2.35 -13.73
C PRO A 651 -23.16 -2.27 -14.21
N SER A 652 -22.84 -1.34 -15.13
CA SER A 652 -21.45 -1.14 -15.56
C SER A 652 -20.59 -0.76 -14.35
N ARG A 653 -19.55 -1.57 -14.11
CA ARG A 653 -18.51 -1.37 -13.10
C ARG A 653 -17.34 -0.53 -13.65
N ASP A 654 -17.42 -0.09 -14.90
CA ASP A 654 -16.33 0.57 -15.59
C ASP A 654 -16.17 2.01 -15.07
N ILE A 655 -14.97 2.33 -14.57
CA ILE A 655 -14.61 3.64 -14.04
C ILE A 655 -13.64 4.38 -14.98
N VAL A 656 -13.88 4.24 -16.28
CA VAL A 656 -13.06 4.79 -17.36
C VAL A 656 -13.30 6.28 -17.64
N SER A 657 -14.30 6.90 -17.00
CA SER A 657 -14.69 8.29 -17.25
C SER A 657 -15.31 8.98 -16.04
N PHE A 658 -14.99 10.27 -15.90
CA PHE A 658 -15.59 11.18 -14.91
C PHE A 658 -17.10 11.40 -15.07
N SER A 659 -17.68 11.08 -16.24
CA SER A 659 -19.12 11.23 -16.49
C SER A 659 -19.99 10.35 -15.61
N ARG A 660 -19.40 9.36 -14.91
CA ARG A 660 -20.09 8.53 -13.93
C ARG A 660 -20.57 9.33 -12.72
N TRP A 661 -19.92 10.42 -12.35
CA TRP A 661 -20.24 11.16 -11.13
C TRP A 661 -20.86 12.51 -11.46
N GLU A 662 -21.78 12.95 -10.61
CA GLU A 662 -22.54 14.19 -10.85
C GLU A 662 -21.85 15.42 -10.29
N ASN A 663 -21.10 15.24 -9.19
CA ASN A 663 -20.37 16.29 -8.51
C ASN A 663 -19.18 15.70 -7.73
N ALA A 664 -18.32 16.57 -7.20
CA ALA A 664 -17.14 16.16 -6.45
C ALA A 664 -17.44 15.32 -5.20
N TYR A 665 -18.51 15.62 -4.44
CA TYR A 665 -18.84 14.84 -3.23
C TYR A 665 -19.22 13.40 -3.60
N ASP A 666 -20.06 13.26 -4.62
CA ASP A 666 -20.48 11.98 -5.19
C ASP A 666 -19.26 11.18 -5.69
N PHE A 667 -18.35 11.81 -6.44
CA PHE A 667 -17.09 11.21 -6.92
C PHE A 667 -16.16 10.70 -5.81
N LEU A 668 -15.99 11.50 -4.75
CA LEU A 668 -15.06 11.20 -3.66
C LEU A 668 -15.61 10.17 -2.67
N THR A 669 -16.91 9.90 -2.69
CA THR A 669 -17.57 8.96 -1.77
C THR A 669 -17.95 7.64 -2.44
N ASP A 670 -18.14 7.59 -3.76
CA ASP A 670 -18.51 6.37 -4.49
C ASP A 670 -17.39 5.31 -4.47
N GLY A 671 -17.71 4.10 -4.02
CA GLY A 671 -16.75 3.00 -3.84
C GLY A 671 -15.74 3.18 -2.71
N SER A 672 -15.78 4.32 -2.00
CA SER A 672 -14.90 4.58 -0.87
C SER A 672 -15.33 3.80 0.37
N ARG A 673 -14.36 3.30 1.15
CA ARG A 673 -14.64 2.51 2.36
C ARG A 673 -14.17 3.28 3.59
N ALA A 674 -15.09 3.69 4.46
CA ALA A 674 -14.77 4.54 5.63
C ALA A 674 -14.08 5.89 5.29
N ALA A 675 -14.48 6.56 4.20
CA ALA A 675 -13.87 7.82 3.73
C ALA A 675 -13.70 8.90 4.80
N LYS A 676 -14.64 9.00 5.74
CA LYS A 676 -14.57 9.97 6.84
C LYS A 676 -13.29 9.80 7.68
N ALA A 677 -12.81 8.58 7.86
CA ALA A 677 -11.61 8.34 8.66
C ALA A 677 -10.33 8.81 7.98
N PHE A 678 -10.18 8.57 6.67
CA PHE A 678 -8.93 8.79 5.95
C PHE A 678 -8.86 10.11 5.17
N CYS A 679 -9.99 10.65 4.71
CA CYS A 679 -10.07 11.95 4.04
C CYS A 679 -10.16 13.05 5.11
N ARG A 680 -9.03 13.45 5.67
CA ARG A 680 -8.94 14.32 6.86
C ARG A 680 -8.30 15.67 6.52
N PRO A 681 -8.71 16.77 7.18
CA PRO A 681 -8.00 18.04 7.06
C PRO A 681 -6.62 17.96 7.71
N TYR A 682 -5.63 18.59 7.09
CA TYR A 682 -4.26 18.67 7.63
C TYR A 682 -3.49 19.84 7.01
N PRO A 683 -2.49 20.39 7.71
CA PRO A 683 -1.64 21.44 7.16
C PRO A 683 -0.62 20.81 6.20
N VAL A 684 -0.72 21.10 4.92
CA VAL A 684 0.13 20.47 3.90
C VAL A 684 1.48 21.17 3.76
N ALA A 685 1.48 22.50 3.92
CA ALA A 685 2.70 23.31 3.98
C ALA A 685 2.54 24.36 5.09
N VAL A 686 3.50 24.45 6.01
CA VAL A 686 3.44 25.29 7.22
C VAL A 686 4.56 26.31 7.23
N VAL A 687 4.23 27.58 7.46
CA VAL A 687 5.22 28.62 7.78
C VAL A 687 5.57 28.51 9.27
N GLY A 688 6.57 27.68 9.58
CA GLY A 688 6.87 27.23 10.95
C GLY A 688 6.80 25.71 11.05
N ALA A 689 6.56 25.20 12.25
CA ALA A 689 6.45 23.76 12.52
C ALA A 689 5.07 23.41 13.10
N PRO A 690 4.39 22.34 12.64
CA PRO A 690 3.16 21.87 13.26
C PRO A 690 3.47 21.28 14.64
N LYS A 691 2.82 21.83 15.67
CA LYS A 691 2.97 21.41 17.06
C LYS A 691 1.92 20.41 17.49
N ASP A 692 0.68 20.61 17.05
CA ASP A 692 -0.45 19.76 17.41
C ASP A 692 -1.54 19.80 16.33
N ILE A 693 -2.00 18.63 15.89
CA ILE A 693 -3.04 18.47 14.88
C ILE A 693 -4.18 17.65 15.49
N GLN A 694 -5.41 18.16 15.52
CA GLN A 694 -6.55 17.44 16.06
C GLN A 694 -7.70 17.47 15.06
N PHE A 695 -8.34 16.32 14.85
CA PHE A 695 -9.55 16.27 14.04
C PHE A 695 -10.60 15.37 14.68
N ASN A 696 -11.77 15.96 14.96
CA ASN A 696 -12.92 15.27 15.52
C ASN A 696 -13.95 14.99 14.42
N LEU A 697 -14.07 13.73 14.02
CA LEU A 697 -15.01 13.29 12.99
C LEU A 697 -16.46 13.64 13.31
N THR A 698 -16.90 13.41 14.54
CA THR A 698 -18.31 13.58 14.92
C THR A 698 -18.74 15.04 14.91
N LYS A 699 -17.79 15.96 15.07
CA LYS A 699 -18.04 17.41 15.06
C LYS A 699 -17.64 18.10 13.76
N ALA A 700 -16.98 17.40 12.84
CA ALA A 700 -16.27 17.99 11.71
C ALA A 700 -15.40 19.19 12.17
N GLU A 701 -14.70 19.02 13.30
CA GLU A 701 -13.89 20.07 13.94
C GLU A 701 -12.41 19.73 13.80
N PHE A 702 -11.70 20.58 13.08
CA PHE A 702 -10.26 20.53 12.91
C PHE A 702 -9.61 21.64 13.72
N LYS A 703 -8.54 21.32 14.46
CA LYS A 703 -7.73 22.27 15.19
C LYS A 703 -6.26 22.00 14.87
N CYS A 704 -5.54 23.04 14.49
CA CYS A 704 -4.09 22.97 14.26
C CYS A 704 -3.40 24.06 15.06
N THR A 705 -2.30 23.70 15.73
CA THR A 705 -1.40 24.64 16.40
C THR A 705 -0.05 24.57 15.70
N VAL A 706 0.48 25.74 15.33
CA VAL A 706 1.79 25.90 14.70
C VAL A 706 2.70 26.67 15.64
N LEU A 707 3.95 26.25 15.72
CA LEU A 707 5.04 26.96 16.36
C LEU A 707 5.78 27.78 15.30
N VAL A 708 5.94 29.07 15.55
CA VAL A 708 6.55 30.03 14.63
C VAL A 708 7.67 30.74 15.36
N ARG A 709 8.87 30.60 14.83
CA ARG A 709 10.09 31.18 15.34
C ARG A 709 10.50 32.35 14.46
N ALA A 710 11.43 33.19 14.93
CA ALA A 710 11.91 34.31 14.13
C ALA A 710 12.61 33.84 12.85
N GLU A 711 13.14 32.62 12.91
CA GLU A 711 13.66 31.94 11.77
C GLU A 711 12.63 31.65 10.69
N ASP A 712 11.36 31.44 10.96
CA ASP A 712 10.42 30.92 9.94
C ASP A 712 9.91 31.98 8.95
N SER A 713 10.53 33.16 8.92
CA SER A 713 10.26 34.22 7.93
C SER A 713 10.38 33.67 6.50
N PRO A 714 9.44 33.88 5.56
CA PRO A 714 9.47 33.21 4.27
C PRO A 714 10.45 33.87 3.30
N ARG A 715 11.03 33.11 2.36
CA ARG A 715 11.83 33.65 1.23
C ARG A 715 11.02 33.64 -0.07
N PRO A 716 10.55 34.79 -0.58
CA PRO A 716 9.84 34.84 -1.86
C PRO A 716 10.67 34.36 -3.05
N GLN A 717 12.00 34.35 -2.94
CA GLN A 717 12.93 33.94 -3.99
C GLN A 717 13.07 32.41 -4.16
N GLY A 718 12.60 31.62 -3.19
CA GLY A 718 12.76 30.14 -3.19
C GLY A 718 11.62 29.38 -3.87
N VAL A 719 10.50 30.04 -4.17
CA VAL A 719 9.32 29.47 -4.83
C VAL A 719 8.75 30.55 -5.74
N SER A 720 8.22 30.22 -6.92
CA SER A 720 7.66 31.22 -7.85
C SER A 720 6.33 31.81 -7.36
N VAL A 721 6.35 32.54 -6.25
CA VAL A 721 5.18 33.26 -5.72
C VAL A 721 5.29 34.72 -6.15
N SER A 722 4.18 35.31 -6.61
CA SER A 722 4.08 36.74 -6.84
C SER A 722 4.47 37.50 -5.57
N ALA A 723 5.29 38.53 -5.70
CA ALA A 723 5.86 39.28 -4.57
C ALA A 723 4.81 39.96 -3.67
N ASP A 724 3.54 40.06 -4.11
CA ASP A 724 2.52 40.92 -3.52
C ASP A 724 1.65 40.26 -2.42
N ASP A 725 1.56 38.92 -2.30
CA ASP A 725 0.60 38.27 -1.38
C ASP A 725 1.20 37.64 -0.11
N GLY A 726 2.53 37.45 -0.05
CA GLY A 726 3.21 36.76 1.04
C GLY A 726 2.93 35.25 1.10
N LEU A 727 3.87 34.46 1.63
CA LEU A 727 3.73 33.00 1.77
C LEU A 727 2.79 32.63 2.93
N ALA A 728 1.85 31.73 2.68
CA ALA A 728 0.85 31.25 3.63
C ALA A 728 1.15 29.83 4.12
N THR A 729 0.61 29.50 5.30
CA THR A 729 0.33 28.10 5.64
C THR A 729 -0.86 27.61 4.85
N GLU A 730 -0.75 26.44 4.24
CA GLU A 730 -1.78 25.83 3.41
C GLU A 730 -2.35 24.60 4.12
N ILE A 731 -3.67 24.57 4.28
CA ILE A 731 -4.39 23.51 4.98
C ILE A 731 -5.40 22.89 4.01
N TYR A 732 -5.30 21.58 3.81
CA TYR A 732 -6.27 20.84 3.04
C TYR A 732 -7.59 20.71 3.81
N ILE A 733 -8.70 20.97 3.13
CA ILE A 733 -10.07 20.93 3.65
C ILE A 733 -10.88 19.91 2.82
N PRO A 734 -11.23 18.74 3.40
CA PRO A 734 -11.90 17.68 2.66
C PRO A 734 -13.38 17.96 2.44
N LEU A 735 -13.83 17.88 1.18
CA LEU A 735 -15.27 17.98 0.84
C LEU A 735 -16.11 16.90 1.55
N VAL A 736 -15.54 15.73 1.82
CA VAL A 736 -16.17 14.63 2.58
C VAL A 736 -16.70 15.10 3.94
N HIS A 737 -16.09 16.12 4.55
CA HIS A 737 -16.52 16.65 5.86
C HIS A 737 -17.08 18.05 5.81
N TYR A 738 -16.75 18.85 4.79
CA TYR A 738 -16.99 20.29 4.75
C TYR A 738 -17.82 20.76 3.55
N ALA A 739 -18.30 19.86 2.69
CA ALA A 739 -19.19 20.19 1.58
C ALA A 739 -20.43 20.96 2.04
N SER A 740 -20.84 21.94 1.23
CA SER A 740 -22.07 22.72 1.48
C SER A 740 -23.32 21.83 1.41
N ASP A 741 -24.36 22.24 2.14
CA ASP A 741 -25.66 21.56 2.08
C ASP A 741 -26.20 21.47 0.64
N SER A 742 -25.94 22.46 -0.22
CA SER A 742 -26.39 22.44 -1.62
C SER A 742 -25.66 21.40 -2.47
N LEU A 743 -24.36 21.18 -2.23
CA LEU A 743 -23.59 20.14 -2.93
C LEU A 743 -24.07 18.75 -2.50
N VAL A 744 -24.33 18.57 -1.20
CA VAL A 744 -24.87 17.32 -0.64
C VAL A 744 -26.33 17.08 -1.08
N ALA A 745 -27.16 18.12 -1.16
CA ALA A 745 -28.57 18.02 -1.58
C ALA A 745 -28.76 17.87 -3.10
N ARG A 746 -27.88 18.41 -3.94
CA ARG A 746 -27.92 18.12 -5.39
C ARG A 746 -27.75 16.64 -5.68
N PHE A 747 -26.94 15.97 -4.86
CA PHE A 747 -26.83 14.52 -4.87
C PHE A 747 -28.13 13.83 -4.36
N SER A 748 -28.95 14.48 -3.54
CA SER A 748 -30.20 13.91 -2.98
C SER A 748 -31.41 13.96 -3.89
N ASP A 749 -31.58 15.05 -4.63
CA ASP A 749 -32.89 15.41 -5.20
C ASP A 749 -33.22 14.69 -6.52
N ARG A 750 -32.24 14.05 -7.18
CA ARG A 750 -32.44 13.43 -8.51
C ARG A 750 -32.62 11.92 -8.55
N GLU A 751 -32.51 11.22 -7.42
CA GLU A 751 -33.12 9.89 -7.30
C GLU A 751 -34.67 9.97 -7.26
N GLN A 752 -35.26 11.17 -7.20
CA GLN A 752 -36.70 11.38 -7.05
C GLN A 752 -37.43 11.77 -8.36
N GLU A 753 -36.74 12.01 -9.48
CA GLU A 753 -37.36 12.37 -10.77
C GLU A 753 -37.60 11.15 -11.69
N CYS A 754 -38.41 10.20 -11.21
CA CYS A 754 -39.11 9.20 -12.04
C CYS A 754 -40.58 9.10 -11.60
N ASP A 755 -41.28 10.24 -11.49
CA ASP A 755 -42.74 10.34 -11.67
C ASP A 755 -43.17 11.80 -11.43
N GLY A 756 -43.44 12.54 -12.50
CA GLY A 756 -43.94 13.91 -12.40
C GLY A 756 -44.23 14.52 -13.76
N ALA A 757 -45.51 14.56 -14.13
CA ALA A 757 -46.00 15.09 -15.39
C ALA A 757 -45.55 16.55 -15.63
N ALA A 758 -44.95 16.76 -16.79
CA ALA A 758 -44.54 18.07 -17.30
C ALA A 758 -45.73 19.03 -17.41
N THR A 759 -45.63 20.20 -16.79
CA THR A 759 -46.46 21.36 -17.13
C THR A 759 -45.56 22.44 -17.72
N MET A 760 -45.76 22.72 -19.00
CA MET A 760 -45.05 23.72 -19.79
C MET A 760 -45.38 25.15 -19.34
N THR A 761 -44.39 26.04 -19.31
CA THR A 761 -44.53 27.46 -19.72
C THR A 761 -43.15 28.08 -20.06
N PRO A 762 -43.11 29.17 -20.88
CA PRO A 762 -42.03 29.41 -21.84
C PRO A 762 -41.05 30.57 -21.52
N GLU A 763 -39.85 30.41 -22.09
CA GLU A 763 -38.83 31.34 -22.62
C GLU A 763 -38.52 32.71 -21.97
N GLY A 764 -37.22 33.01 -21.86
CA GLY A 764 -36.73 34.39 -21.67
C GLY A 764 -35.22 34.62 -21.57
N SER A 765 -34.56 34.75 -22.73
CA SER A 765 -33.44 35.68 -23.06
C SER A 765 -31.96 35.37 -22.74
N LEU A 766 -31.14 35.71 -23.75
CA LEU A 766 -29.70 35.55 -23.98
C LEU A 766 -28.86 36.72 -23.45
N SER A 767 -27.62 36.46 -23.00
CA SER A 767 -26.40 37.31 -23.22
C SER A 767 -25.17 36.56 -22.67
N LYS A 768 -24.16 36.16 -23.47
CA LYS A 768 -23.06 36.85 -24.20
C LYS A 768 -21.70 36.73 -23.47
N ASP A 769 -20.86 35.88 -24.06
CA ASP A 769 -19.39 35.82 -24.14
C ASP A 769 -18.49 36.65 -23.20
N SER A 770 -17.50 35.97 -22.60
CA SER A 770 -16.10 36.40 -22.70
C SER A 770 -15.12 35.22 -22.51
N SER A 771 -14.00 35.33 -23.22
CA SER A 771 -13.01 34.32 -23.62
C SER A 771 -11.99 33.93 -22.54
N PRO A 772 -11.38 32.72 -22.61
CA PRO A 772 -10.35 32.30 -21.66
C PRO A 772 -8.96 32.77 -22.11
N SER A 773 -8.22 33.43 -21.23
CA SER A 773 -6.79 33.68 -21.38
C SER A 773 -6.01 32.57 -20.68
N VAL A 774 -5.17 31.89 -21.44
CA VAL A 774 -4.32 30.78 -21.00
C VAL A 774 -3.08 31.35 -20.30
N SER A 775 -2.90 31.00 -19.03
CA SER A 775 -1.70 31.30 -18.25
C SER A 775 -1.18 29.99 -17.65
N ARG A 776 -0.13 29.43 -18.27
CA ARG A 776 0.63 28.28 -17.76
C ARG A 776 1.51 28.76 -16.60
N ASN A 777 1.26 28.30 -15.39
CA ASN A 777 2.17 28.45 -14.25
C ASN A 777 2.16 27.17 -13.43
N ALA A 778 3.32 26.51 -13.33
CA ALA A 778 3.58 25.36 -12.46
C ALA A 778 4.70 25.75 -11.49
N SER A 779 4.39 25.83 -10.19
CA SER A 779 5.33 25.78 -9.04
C SER A 779 4.62 26.21 -7.75
N SER A 780 5.06 25.64 -6.62
CA SER A 780 4.37 25.45 -5.33
C SER A 780 3.33 24.32 -5.38
N ALA A 781 3.27 23.52 -4.32
CA ALA A 781 2.36 22.39 -4.16
C ALA A 781 0.89 22.83 -4.28
N GLN A 782 0.40 22.98 -5.52
CA GLN A 782 -1.02 23.16 -5.78
C GLN A 782 -1.71 21.84 -5.44
N LEU A 783 -2.27 21.82 -4.23
CA LEU A 783 -3.13 20.77 -3.71
C LEU A 783 -4.59 20.97 -4.12
N ALA A 784 -4.89 22.10 -4.76
CA ALA A 784 -6.00 22.12 -5.70
C ALA A 784 -5.71 21.09 -6.80
N ILE A 785 -6.71 20.31 -7.21
CA ILE A 785 -6.62 19.54 -8.46
C ILE A 785 -6.07 20.51 -9.51
N PRO A 786 -4.90 20.24 -10.12
CA PRO A 786 -4.33 21.11 -11.14
C PRO A 786 -5.45 21.46 -12.11
N SER A 787 -5.50 22.69 -12.64
CA SER A 787 -6.33 22.97 -13.81
C SER A 787 -6.14 21.81 -14.77
N ALA A 788 -7.21 21.01 -14.97
CA ALA A 788 -7.12 19.61 -15.38
C ALA A 788 -6.10 19.44 -16.51
N PRO A 789 -5.33 18.32 -16.57
CA PRO A 789 -4.48 18.04 -17.73
C PRO A 789 -5.33 18.29 -18.97
N SER A 790 -4.76 19.05 -19.92
CA SER A 790 -5.44 19.58 -21.10
C SER A 790 -6.14 18.44 -21.86
N GLY A 791 -7.40 18.17 -21.51
CA GLY A 791 -8.07 16.93 -21.88
C GLY A 791 -9.36 16.60 -21.10
N SER A 792 -9.51 16.96 -19.81
CA SER A 792 -10.71 16.58 -19.03
C SER A 792 -11.55 17.77 -18.57
N ALA A 793 -12.31 18.36 -19.49
CA ALA A 793 -13.34 19.35 -19.15
C ALA A 793 -14.39 18.82 -18.15
N SER A 794 -14.52 17.49 -18.01
CA SER A 794 -15.41 16.82 -17.06
C SER A 794 -14.89 16.83 -15.63
N LEU A 795 -13.58 16.68 -15.39
CA LEU A 795 -13.00 16.78 -14.04
C LEU A 795 -13.15 18.20 -13.49
N SER A 796 -12.86 19.22 -14.30
CA SER A 796 -13.10 20.63 -13.92
C SER A 796 -14.56 20.83 -13.52
N ARG A 797 -15.53 20.37 -14.33
CA ARG A 797 -16.96 20.47 -14.01
C ARG A 797 -17.34 19.88 -12.65
N LEU A 798 -16.72 18.77 -12.23
CA LEU A 798 -17.02 18.14 -10.93
C LEU A 798 -16.67 19.06 -9.75
N PHE A 799 -15.58 19.82 -9.87
CA PHE A 799 -15.03 20.66 -8.80
C PHE A 799 -15.34 22.16 -8.96
N ASP A 800 -15.71 22.64 -10.15
CA ASP A 800 -16.03 24.06 -10.44
C ASP A 800 -17.24 24.57 -9.64
N SER A 801 -18.13 23.67 -9.21
CA SER A 801 -19.30 23.99 -8.40
C SER A 801 -19.21 23.50 -6.94
N ALA A 802 -18.05 22.95 -6.55
CA ALA A 802 -17.81 22.55 -5.18
C ALA A 802 -17.67 23.80 -4.30
N SER A 803 -18.42 23.82 -3.21
CA SER A 803 -18.37 24.91 -2.24
C SER A 803 -18.36 24.34 -0.83
N GLU A 804 -17.48 24.86 0.03
CA GLU A 804 -17.41 24.50 1.44
C GLU A 804 -18.27 25.44 2.32
N GLN A 805 -18.79 24.91 3.42
CA GLN A 805 -19.47 25.68 4.46
C GLN A 805 -18.60 25.75 5.71
N LEU A 806 -17.70 26.74 5.79
CA LEU A 806 -16.66 26.81 6.82
C LEU A 806 -16.93 27.90 7.87
N SER A 807 -16.67 27.57 9.12
CA SER A 807 -16.51 28.52 10.23
C SER A 807 -15.08 28.41 10.72
N VAL A 808 -14.29 29.47 10.50
CA VAL A 808 -12.85 29.49 10.78
C VAL A 808 -12.57 30.51 11.88
N LYS A 809 -11.89 30.05 12.93
CA LYS A 809 -11.39 30.90 14.01
C LYS A 809 -9.87 30.80 14.06
N VAL A 810 -9.19 31.92 13.93
CA VAL A 810 -7.73 32.02 14.05
C VAL A 810 -7.37 32.82 15.29
N SER A 811 -6.30 32.42 15.97
CA SER A 811 -5.70 33.17 17.08
C SER A 811 -5.06 34.50 16.63
N ALA A 812 -4.53 34.54 15.41
CA ALA A 812 -3.93 35.72 14.81
C ALA A 812 -3.97 35.66 13.28
N GLY A 813 -3.82 36.83 12.66
CA GLY A 813 -3.63 36.95 11.22
C GLY A 813 -4.93 36.88 10.40
N ARG A 814 -4.80 36.54 9.12
CA ARG A 814 -5.90 36.47 8.15
C ARG A 814 -5.91 35.11 7.45
N TRP A 815 -7.05 34.71 6.92
CA TRP A 815 -7.19 33.49 6.16
C TRP A 815 -8.06 33.71 4.91
N GLU A 816 -7.89 32.82 3.94
CA GLU A 816 -8.65 32.77 2.70
C GLU A 816 -8.84 31.30 2.30
N VAL A 817 -9.89 30.99 1.54
CA VAL A 817 -10.16 29.64 1.04
C VAL A 817 -10.24 29.68 -0.48
N SER A 818 -9.55 28.75 -1.14
CA SER A 818 -9.54 28.57 -2.59
C SER A 818 -9.67 27.08 -2.90
N GLY A 819 -10.88 26.67 -3.32
CA GLY A 819 -11.25 25.26 -3.38
C GLY A 819 -11.00 24.55 -2.04
N GLN A 820 -10.44 23.34 -2.10
CA GLN A 820 -10.13 22.55 -0.91
C GLN A 820 -8.89 23.04 -0.13
N ILE A 821 -8.37 24.25 -0.36
CA ILE A 821 -7.19 24.79 0.34
C ILE A 821 -7.54 26.06 1.10
N LEU A 822 -7.35 26.00 2.41
CA LEU A 822 -7.37 27.15 3.30
C LEU A 822 -5.95 27.69 3.47
N LYS A 823 -5.74 28.95 3.07
CA LYS A 823 -4.51 29.70 3.27
C LYS A 823 -4.61 30.52 4.55
N TRP A 824 -3.58 30.47 5.40
CA TRP A 824 -3.52 31.20 6.67
C TRP A 824 -2.19 31.94 6.79
N TRP A 825 -2.27 33.25 6.98
CA TRP A 825 -1.14 34.16 7.21
C TRP A 825 -1.22 34.69 8.62
N TYR A 826 -0.10 34.72 9.32
CA TYR A 826 0.03 35.20 10.69
C TYR A 826 1.38 35.92 10.89
N PRO A 827 1.54 36.75 11.93
CA PRO A 827 2.79 37.44 12.21
C PRO A 827 3.94 36.46 12.47
N ILE A 828 5.16 36.88 12.17
CA ILE A 828 6.38 36.11 12.44
C ILE A 828 7.21 36.95 13.40
N PRO A 829 7.67 36.39 14.54
CA PRO A 829 8.41 37.16 15.53
C PRO A 829 9.72 37.70 14.96
N ALA A 830 10.17 38.86 15.43
CA ALA A 830 11.44 39.44 15.02
C ALA A 830 12.62 38.69 15.66
N PRO A 831 13.85 38.73 15.08
CA PRO A 831 15.02 38.14 15.72
C PRO A 831 15.23 38.64 17.15
N GLY A 832 15.23 37.72 18.11
CA GLY A 832 15.36 38.02 19.55
C GLY A 832 14.03 38.10 20.32
N GLU A 833 12.89 38.06 19.63
CA GLU A 833 11.58 37.85 20.25
C GLU A 833 11.33 36.36 20.55
N PRO A 834 10.50 36.02 21.55
CA PRO A 834 10.16 34.63 21.86
C PRO A 834 9.34 33.98 20.74
N ASP A 835 9.47 32.66 20.60
CA ASP A 835 8.66 31.85 19.70
C ASP A 835 7.16 32.03 20.00
N CYS A 836 6.36 32.07 18.93
CA CYS A 836 4.93 32.29 19.00
C CYS A 836 4.18 31.01 18.63
N GLU A 837 3.07 30.75 19.33
CA GLU A 837 2.13 29.70 18.97
C GLU A 837 0.86 30.31 18.42
N TYR A 838 0.46 29.84 17.24
CA TYR A 838 -0.81 30.21 16.64
C TYR A 838 -1.68 28.97 16.50
N THR A 839 -2.96 29.14 16.82
CA THR A 839 -3.99 28.12 16.61
C THR A 839 -5.01 28.58 15.57
N ILE A 840 -5.44 27.64 14.74
CA ILE A 840 -6.62 27.72 13.88
C ILE A 840 -7.61 26.62 14.26
N VAL A 841 -8.90 26.94 14.24
CA VAL A 841 -10.02 25.99 14.40
C VAL A 841 -10.96 26.15 13.21
N VAL A 842 -11.24 25.05 12.52
CA VAL A 842 -12.14 24.98 11.36
C VAL A 842 -13.28 24.02 11.70
N THR A 843 -14.51 24.51 11.60
CA THR A 843 -15.73 23.68 11.74
C THR A 843 -16.62 23.83 10.52
N ARG A 844 -17.45 22.82 10.26
CA ARG A 844 -18.52 22.94 9.25
C ARG A 844 -19.69 23.75 9.81
N GLN A 845 -20.17 24.76 9.07
CA GLN A 845 -21.42 25.45 9.40
C GLN A 845 -22.60 24.47 9.21
N GLY A 846 -23.50 24.39 10.18
CA GLY A 846 -24.59 23.38 10.18
C GLY A 846 -24.24 22.06 10.86
N GLY A 847 -22.98 21.86 11.29
CA GLY A 847 -22.53 20.64 11.96
C GLY A 847 -22.00 19.58 10.99
N ALA A 848 -21.55 18.45 11.54
CA ALA A 848 -21.00 17.34 10.76
C ALA A 848 -22.08 16.70 9.86
N ILE A 849 -21.70 16.32 8.64
CA ILE A 849 -22.55 15.59 7.71
C ILE A 849 -22.89 14.23 8.34
N THR A 850 -24.16 14.03 8.69
CA THR A 850 -24.59 12.88 9.48
C THR A 850 -24.77 11.63 8.61
N ALA A 851 -24.54 10.47 9.21
CA ALA A 851 -24.86 9.18 8.57
C ALA A 851 -26.37 9.02 8.33
N MET A 852 -27.23 9.79 9.03
CA MET A 852 -28.68 9.79 8.81
C MET A 852 -29.06 10.66 7.61
N GLU A 853 -28.33 11.73 7.32
CA GLU A 853 -28.42 12.42 6.02
C GLU A 853 -27.95 11.44 4.94
N GLU A 854 -26.75 10.85 5.03
CA GLU A 854 -26.27 9.84 4.05
C GLU A 854 -27.19 8.62 3.90
N ALA A 855 -27.83 8.13 4.97
CA ALA A 855 -28.71 6.96 4.94
C ALA A 855 -30.18 7.29 4.66
N ALA A 856 -30.70 8.47 5.01
CA ALA A 856 -32.01 8.93 4.53
C ALA A 856 -31.97 9.20 3.03
N LEU A 857 -30.78 9.49 2.49
CA LEU A 857 -30.47 9.57 1.07
C LEU A 857 -30.44 8.18 0.43
N ALA A 858 -29.74 7.19 1.03
CA ALA A 858 -29.71 5.82 0.51
C ALA A 858 -31.01 4.99 0.72
N ARG A 859 -31.82 5.31 1.75
CA ARG A 859 -33.08 4.56 2.07
C ARG A 859 -34.25 4.90 1.15
N ARG A 860 -34.18 5.93 0.31
CA ARG A 860 -35.26 6.26 -0.64
C ARG A 860 -35.36 5.24 -1.78
N GLY A 861 -34.27 4.59 -2.19
CA GLY A 861 -34.30 3.46 -3.14
C GLY A 861 -34.80 2.12 -2.55
N LEU A 862 -34.79 1.94 -1.23
CA LEU A 862 -35.34 0.73 -0.57
C LEU A 862 -36.87 0.73 -0.60
N TRP A 863 -37.50 1.92 -0.58
CA TRP A 863 -38.96 2.05 -0.68
C TRP A 863 -39.43 1.67 -2.09
N GLU A 864 -38.66 1.96 -3.14
CA GLU A 864 -38.96 1.55 -4.53
C GLU A 864 -38.83 0.03 -4.74
N ARG A 865 -37.86 -0.64 -4.10
CA ARG A 865 -37.79 -2.12 -4.11
C ARG A 865 -38.97 -2.79 -3.40
N TRP A 866 -39.49 -2.17 -2.34
CA TRP A 866 -40.69 -2.65 -1.65
C TRP A 866 -41.97 -2.35 -2.45
N CYS A 867 -42.06 -1.18 -3.09
CA CYS A 867 -43.17 -0.81 -3.98
C CYS A 867 -43.18 -1.60 -5.30
N GLY A 868 -42.01 -1.99 -5.83
CA GLY A 868 -41.88 -2.89 -6.99
C GLY A 868 -42.41 -4.30 -6.70
N MET A 869 -42.07 -4.87 -5.55
CA MET A 869 -42.63 -6.16 -5.08
C MET A 869 -44.15 -6.11 -4.85
N LEU A 870 -44.70 -4.95 -4.46
CA LEU A 870 -46.15 -4.76 -4.31
C LEU A 870 -46.86 -4.54 -5.66
N ARG A 871 -46.19 -3.96 -6.67
CA ARG A 871 -46.74 -3.85 -8.03
C ARG A 871 -46.80 -5.20 -8.75
N GLU A 872 -45.83 -6.08 -8.52
CA GLU A 872 -45.86 -7.46 -9.08
C GLU A 872 -46.90 -8.36 -8.40
N CYS A 873 -47.22 -8.13 -7.12
CA CYS A 873 -48.31 -8.86 -6.43
C CYS A 873 -49.72 -8.45 -6.87
N CYS A 874 -49.91 -7.31 -7.54
CA CYS A 874 -51.22 -6.79 -7.95
C CYS A 874 -51.64 -7.17 -9.38
N CYS A 875 -50.83 -7.93 -10.14
CA CYS A 875 -51.15 -8.38 -11.50
C CYS A 875 -51.64 -9.83 -11.60
N VAL A 876 -52.10 -10.43 -10.50
CA VAL A 876 -52.82 -11.72 -10.50
C VAL A 876 -54.17 -11.53 -9.80
N LEU A 877 -55.07 -10.77 -10.42
CA LEU A 877 -56.53 -10.80 -10.24
C LEU A 877 -57.17 -9.68 -11.08
N MET A 878 -57.22 -9.88 -12.40
CA MET A 878 -58.31 -9.43 -13.28
C MET A 878 -58.34 -10.31 -14.53
#